data_AF-A0A7Y5STX7-F1
#
_entry.id   AF-A0A7Y5STX7-F1
#
_cell.length_a   1.000
_cell.length_b   1.000
_cell.length_c   1.000
_cell.angle_alpha   90.00
_cell.angle_beta   90.00
_cell.angle_gamma   90.00
#
_symmetry.space_group_name_H-M   'P 1'
#
loop_
_entity.id
_entity.type
_entity.pdbx_description
1 polymer ?
#
loop_
_entity_poly.entity_id
_entity_poly.type
_entity_poly.pdbx_seq_one_letter_code
_entity_poly.pdbx_strand_id
1 'polypeptide(L)'
;MNPDPVLDKLGIPLDAPAHDVLGIEPATNSPDAVLAALRERLRRVNEIAGAGGINADAARVVLHDAAGAILSAIERAQETPASHQQPTPATVTPRQPPKAQAVSGTLEQFESQVRMALAKYGGWNRESSTWIGMLARRHGVNEETLAATVARFTGSDPSHAAATQIPTRTPMLDPEVDQLALRRAARHPPSRPGDQAVFAGIDEEPTPRQPSLWTPILVLMAVVGVGVAVIVATVMLIIGLGSQNQATPTSGDEVVAQAPPTPITAPEQFFPAPREERTPATQSQAGSSRPSEWADVLRDMSRSGSAMNADPDAAHAEFLNVMSQMARRWPEAGSDGVLAGVNGVIDYLYRVASRQDLAMSLIDALAHDGGLVAKGDIPTADSLPAAVWGAGMLARLSRERELGSAASRRVSDSVAQVLGASLPANASFQNGAAAALARLGDRLIPTAPMDEPATTAMQRAWKAWIACLDAVDPPGGSINERTKLLALERIMTDGPDPTYSLATADAIRQITLSLTWRSDGQARDTLLRWLDLEAIATPDLNVLTTALGTQSGVEGIDVSFALSSKAGWSHRVELRDRLATLWGSAPAVSRSELVTQWSVSVRNVLGAYTEGTSPTQRLARAARLARLSSTAARLWIGEAVGSRDLQADLESDLEAKLQSAAVQQATYTIVKTDKAWAGRYAAAGQSITTKRELWAQLNVPLHPVEAEMVAEDAVRGSPSQLRGEAVGVVQRFAADRSMINAMLELVPVMPATNDSTQMIQRLTGQTLPGPREPSWRPELRRVLVERLILVIAGSGEQGVADPLSEVIAHAYLASSRAGSVAKADPITDPLDHGDAATSAANPMTPPADECARQLRARWEQASASAVPGGREAISAAQLSVRRAARTGLASGPIQRFHAEQIGIVELMAYVIASEQPSRAMQASEIVTAAHDKRRRANHILEQVEIAEEAIARLWLLRFGEAVP
;
A
#
# COMPACT_ATOMS: atom_id res chain seq x y z
N MET A 1 3.32 -25.46 -26.54
CA MET A 1 3.05 -26.35 -25.38
C MET A 1 3.82 -27.63 -25.64
N ASN A 2 4.76 -28.00 -24.77
CA ASN A 2 5.38 -29.32 -24.86
C ASN A 2 4.33 -30.39 -24.52
N PRO A 3 4.22 -31.49 -25.28
CA PRO A 3 3.32 -32.58 -24.93
C PRO A 3 3.68 -33.12 -23.54
N ASP A 4 2.67 -33.44 -22.73
CA ASP A 4 2.89 -34.04 -21.42
C ASP A 4 3.67 -35.35 -21.62
N PRO A 5 4.89 -35.48 -21.06
CA PRO A 5 5.76 -36.63 -21.30
C PRO A 5 5.15 -37.96 -20.84
N VAL A 6 4.13 -37.94 -19.98
CA VAL A 6 3.40 -39.14 -19.55
C VAL A 6 2.35 -39.52 -20.59
N LEU A 7 1.61 -38.57 -21.16
CA LEU A 7 0.63 -38.83 -22.23
C LEU A 7 1.31 -39.27 -23.53
N ASP A 8 2.46 -38.68 -23.85
CA ASP A 8 3.28 -39.06 -25.01
C ASP A 8 3.78 -40.51 -24.90
N LYS A 9 4.26 -40.90 -23.70
CA LYS A 9 4.66 -42.29 -23.40
C LYS A 9 3.49 -43.28 -23.39
N LEU A 10 2.26 -42.81 -23.16
CA LEU A 10 1.05 -43.62 -23.28
C LEU A 10 0.53 -43.72 -24.73
N GLY A 11 1.18 -43.02 -25.66
CA GLY A 11 0.79 -42.93 -27.07
C GLY A 11 -0.54 -42.19 -27.28
N ILE A 12 -0.90 -41.28 -26.37
CA ILE A 12 -2.17 -40.54 -26.42
C ILE A 12 -1.90 -39.16 -27.03
N PRO A 13 -2.41 -38.86 -28.25
CA PRO A 13 -2.35 -37.51 -28.79
C PRO A 13 -3.12 -36.52 -27.91
N LEU A 14 -2.65 -35.27 -27.81
CA LEU A 14 -3.27 -34.24 -26.95
C LEU A 14 -4.76 -33.97 -27.28
N ASP A 15 -5.15 -34.22 -28.53
CA ASP A 15 -6.52 -34.00 -29.04
C ASP A 15 -7.27 -35.32 -29.31
N ALA A 16 -6.84 -36.43 -28.72
CA ALA A 16 -7.49 -37.72 -28.90
C ALA A 16 -8.94 -37.69 -28.38
N PRO A 17 -9.93 -38.22 -29.12
CA PRO A 17 -11.29 -38.36 -28.61
C PRO A 17 -11.31 -39.29 -27.39
N ALA A 18 -12.30 -39.14 -26.50
CA ALA A 18 -12.36 -39.85 -25.22
C ALA A 18 -12.20 -41.39 -25.33
N HIS A 19 -12.70 -41.98 -26.42
CA HIS A 19 -12.56 -43.41 -26.72
C HIS A 19 -11.09 -43.80 -26.99
N ASP A 20 -10.34 -42.97 -27.72
CA ASP A 20 -8.93 -43.19 -28.04
C ASP A 20 -8.03 -42.96 -26.82
N VAL A 21 -8.37 -41.98 -25.97
CA VAL A 21 -7.70 -41.73 -24.69
C VAL A 21 -7.74 -42.97 -23.79
N LEU A 22 -8.89 -43.65 -23.73
CA LEU A 22 -9.04 -44.89 -22.96
C LEU A 22 -8.61 -46.15 -23.72
N GLY A 23 -8.49 -46.08 -25.04
CA GLY A 23 -8.17 -47.22 -25.92
C GLY A 23 -9.32 -48.21 -26.06
N ILE A 24 -10.56 -47.72 -26.11
CA ILE A 24 -11.78 -48.53 -26.22
C ILE A 24 -12.40 -48.31 -27.60
N GLU A 25 -12.83 -49.39 -28.27
CA GLU A 25 -13.60 -49.26 -29.52
C GLU A 25 -15.02 -48.73 -29.23
N PRO A 26 -15.55 -47.76 -29.99
CA PRO A 26 -16.89 -47.19 -29.79
C PRO A 26 -18.04 -48.22 -29.79
N ALA A 27 -17.82 -49.40 -30.39
CA ALA A 27 -18.78 -50.49 -30.42
C ALA A 27 -18.90 -51.26 -29.10
N THR A 28 -17.98 -51.05 -28.14
CA THR A 28 -17.89 -51.80 -26.87
C THR A 28 -18.28 -50.95 -25.64
N ASN A 29 -19.21 -50.01 -25.83
CA ASN A 29 -19.64 -49.04 -24.81
C ASN A 29 -20.55 -49.67 -23.73
N SER A 30 -20.00 -50.55 -22.89
CA SER A 30 -20.59 -50.92 -21.60
C SER A 30 -19.92 -50.16 -20.45
N PRO A 31 -20.64 -49.78 -19.39
CA PRO A 31 -20.06 -49.12 -18.22
C PRO A 31 -18.87 -49.91 -17.62
N ASP A 32 -18.98 -51.24 -17.61
CA ASP A 32 -17.94 -52.13 -17.09
C ASP A 32 -16.66 -52.11 -17.96
N ALA A 33 -16.82 -52.04 -19.29
CA ALA A 33 -15.68 -51.94 -20.22
C ALA A 33 -14.93 -50.60 -20.04
N VAL A 34 -15.66 -49.50 -19.83
CA VAL A 34 -15.07 -48.17 -19.58
C VAL A 34 -14.26 -48.15 -18.28
N LEU A 35 -14.82 -48.70 -17.20
CA LEU A 35 -14.12 -48.77 -15.91
C LEU A 35 -12.92 -49.72 -15.94
N ALA A 36 -13.00 -50.82 -16.68
CA ALA A 36 -11.88 -51.74 -16.86
C ALA A 36 -10.71 -51.07 -17.61
N ALA A 37 -11.00 -50.37 -18.71
CA ALA A 37 -10.00 -49.64 -19.49
C ALA A 37 -9.36 -48.48 -18.70
N LEU A 38 -10.16 -47.74 -17.92
CA LEU A 38 -9.66 -46.69 -17.03
C LEU A 38 -8.67 -47.25 -16.01
N ARG A 39 -9.00 -48.36 -15.34
CA ARG A 39 -8.11 -48.99 -14.36
C ARG A 39 -6.79 -49.43 -14.99
N GLU A 40 -6.84 -50.01 -16.19
CA GLU A 40 -5.63 -50.42 -16.92
C GLU A 40 -4.76 -49.24 -17.34
N ARG A 41 -5.36 -48.13 -17.79
CA ARG A 41 -4.61 -46.90 -18.12
C ARG A 41 -3.99 -46.24 -16.89
N LEU A 42 -4.71 -46.16 -15.77
CA LEU A 42 -4.18 -45.64 -14.51
C LEU A 42 -3.04 -46.50 -13.95
N ARG A 43 -3.11 -47.83 -14.12
CA ARG A 43 -2.02 -48.75 -13.79
C ARG A 43 -0.75 -48.42 -14.59
N ARG A 44 -0.87 -48.20 -15.90
CA ARG A 44 0.27 -47.80 -16.75
C ARG A 44 0.83 -46.42 -16.41
N VAL A 45 0.00 -45.44 -16.05
CA VAL A 45 0.47 -44.13 -15.55
C VAL A 45 1.36 -44.32 -14.32
N ASN A 46 0.94 -45.16 -13.38
CA ASN A 46 1.71 -45.44 -12.17
C ASN A 46 3.02 -46.17 -12.45
N GLU A 47 3.07 -47.03 -13.47
CA GLU A 47 4.28 -47.73 -13.91
C GLU A 47 5.28 -46.79 -14.61
N ILE A 48 4.81 -45.82 -15.39
CA ILE A 48 5.65 -44.92 -16.19
C ILE A 48 6.24 -43.78 -15.34
N ALA A 49 5.46 -43.23 -14.39
CA ALA A 49 5.80 -41.99 -13.70
C ALA A 49 6.15 -42.15 -12.21
N GLY A 50 6.03 -43.37 -11.65
CA GLY A 50 6.05 -43.56 -10.20
C GLY A 50 4.77 -43.02 -9.53
N ALA A 51 4.60 -43.29 -8.23
CA ALA A 51 3.35 -42.97 -7.54
C ALA A 51 3.04 -41.47 -7.43
N GLY A 52 4.05 -40.58 -7.51
CA GLY A 52 3.88 -39.14 -7.33
C GLY A 52 4.73 -38.31 -8.29
N GLY A 53 4.07 -37.47 -9.10
CA GLY A 53 4.68 -36.49 -9.99
C GLY A 53 3.59 -35.67 -10.70
N ILE A 54 3.82 -34.36 -10.89
CA ILE A 54 2.83 -33.40 -11.43
C ILE A 54 2.25 -33.86 -12.79
N ASN A 55 3.08 -34.46 -13.64
CA ASN A 55 2.67 -34.99 -14.95
C ASN A 55 1.83 -36.27 -14.83
N ALA A 56 2.05 -37.08 -13.78
CA ALA A 56 1.22 -38.25 -13.51
C ALA A 56 -0.19 -37.84 -13.08
N ASP A 57 -0.29 -36.80 -12.25
CA ASP A 57 -1.59 -36.25 -11.82
C ASP A 57 -2.36 -35.64 -12.98
N ALA A 58 -1.69 -34.90 -13.87
CA ALA A 58 -2.31 -34.38 -15.09
C ALA A 58 -2.85 -35.51 -15.99
N ALA A 59 -2.06 -36.57 -16.23
CA ALA A 59 -2.50 -37.73 -17.00
C ALA A 59 -3.69 -38.47 -16.35
N ARG A 60 -3.72 -38.59 -15.02
CA ARG A 60 -4.85 -39.19 -14.30
C ARG A 60 -6.14 -38.39 -14.48
N VAL A 61 -6.06 -37.07 -14.41
CA VAL A 61 -7.23 -36.18 -14.64
C VAL A 61 -7.78 -36.37 -16.05
N VAL A 62 -6.92 -36.36 -17.07
CA VAL A 62 -7.34 -36.57 -18.47
C VAL A 62 -8.04 -37.92 -18.68
N LEU A 63 -7.51 -38.99 -18.06
CA LEU A 63 -8.12 -40.33 -18.14
C LEU A 63 -9.49 -40.39 -17.43
N HIS A 64 -9.63 -39.74 -16.27
CA HIS A 64 -10.90 -39.69 -15.54
C HIS A 64 -11.96 -38.85 -16.28
N ASP A 65 -11.57 -37.73 -16.88
CA ASP A 65 -12.47 -36.88 -17.68
C ASP A 65 -12.97 -37.63 -18.93
N ALA A 66 -12.08 -38.35 -19.62
CA ALA A 66 -12.46 -39.19 -20.76
C ALA A 66 -13.46 -40.29 -20.36
N ALA A 67 -13.25 -40.96 -19.21
CA ALA A 67 -14.16 -41.98 -18.71
C ALA A 67 -15.53 -41.39 -18.33
N GLY A 68 -15.55 -40.23 -17.69
CA GLY A 68 -16.78 -39.51 -17.35
C GLY A 68 -17.59 -39.14 -18.59
N ALA A 69 -16.93 -38.62 -19.64
CA ALA A 69 -17.59 -38.24 -20.88
C ALA A 69 -18.28 -39.43 -21.58
N ILE A 70 -17.66 -40.61 -21.60
CA ILE A 70 -18.25 -41.83 -22.19
C ILE A 70 -19.39 -42.35 -21.33
N LEU A 71 -19.23 -42.43 -20.00
CA LEU A 71 -20.28 -42.91 -19.11
C LEU A 71 -21.54 -42.04 -19.17
N SER A 72 -21.40 -40.72 -19.18
CA SER A 72 -22.53 -39.79 -19.34
C SER A 72 -23.17 -39.86 -20.74
N ALA A 73 -22.45 -40.31 -21.77
CA ALA A 73 -23.04 -40.57 -23.09
C ALA A 73 -23.85 -41.88 -23.09
N ILE A 74 -23.36 -42.92 -22.39
CA ILE A 74 -24.07 -44.19 -22.19
C ILE A 74 -25.36 -43.99 -21.39
N GLU A 75 -25.31 -43.24 -20.28
CA GLU A 75 -26.50 -42.92 -19.46
C GLU A 75 -27.56 -42.17 -20.28
N ARG A 76 -27.17 -41.14 -21.05
CA ARG A 76 -28.10 -40.40 -21.93
C ARG A 76 -28.73 -41.29 -23.02
N ALA A 77 -27.98 -42.25 -23.55
CA ALA A 77 -28.51 -43.20 -24.53
C ALA A 77 -29.50 -44.19 -23.88
N GLN A 78 -29.30 -44.55 -22.61
CA GLN A 78 -30.20 -45.43 -21.86
C GLN A 78 -31.46 -44.71 -21.34
N GLU A 79 -31.37 -43.41 -21.05
CA GLU A 79 -32.49 -42.59 -20.59
C GLU A 79 -33.50 -42.21 -21.70
N THR A 80 -33.30 -42.69 -22.94
CA THR A 80 -34.25 -42.45 -24.05
C THR A 80 -35.10 -43.68 -24.39
N PRO A 81 -36.19 -43.99 -23.65
CA PRO A 81 -37.24 -44.86 -24.16
C PRO A 81 -38.45 -44.06 -24.67
N ALA A 82 -38.76 -44.28 -25.94
CA ALA A 82 -40.09 -44.36 -26.55
C ALA A 82 -41.16 -43.32 -26.17
N SER A 83 -41.27 -42.26 -26.98
CA SER A 83 -42.53 -41.52 -27.21
C SER A 83 -42.49 -40.82 -28.57
N HIS A 84 -42.65 -41.60 -29.65
CA HIS A 84 -43.07 -41.07 -30.95
C HIS A 84 -44.54 -41.50 -31.18
N GLN A 85 -45.47 -40.65 -30.71
CA GLN A 85 -46.84 -40.61 -31.21
C GLN A 85 -47.11 -39.20 -31.75
N GLN A 86 -47.52 -39.14 -33.00
CA GLN A 86 -47.93 -37.93 -33.73
C GLN A 86 -49.11 -37.23 -33.03
N PRO A 87 -49.16 -35.88 -33.02
CA PRO A 87 -50.27 -35.15 -32.41
C PRO A 87 -51.41 -34.93 -33.42
N THR A 88 -52.62 -35.34 -33.06
CA THR A 88 -53.87 -34.73 -33.52
C THR A 88 -54.20 -33.49 -32.67
N PRO A 89 -54.82 -32.44 -33.24
CA PRO A 89 -55.02 -31.17 -32.55
C PRO A 89 -56.31 -31.17 -31.73
N ALA A 90 -56.22 -30.97 -30.43
CA ALA A 90 -57.35 -30.53 -29.62
C ALA A 90 -56.91 -29.75 -28.38
N THR A 91 -57.30 -28.47 -28.42
CA THR A 91 -57.79 -27.64 -27.30
C THR A 91 -56.88 -27.40 -26.10
N VAL A 92 -56.38 -26.16 -26.08
CA VAL A 92 -55.64 -25.47 -25.03
C VAL A 92 -56.44 -25.39 -23.73
N THR A 93 -55.81 -25.85 -22.63
CA THR A 93 -56.06 -25.34 -21.27
C THR A 93 -54.69 -25.13 -20.60
N PRO A 94 -54.36 -23.95 -20.03
CA PRO A 94 -53.02 -23.71 -19.51
C PRO A 94 -52.82 -24.42 -18.17
N ARG A 95 -51.85 -25.33 -18.11
CA ARG A 95 -51.36 -25.94 -16.86
C ARG A 95 -50.12 -25.17 -16.40
N GLN A 96 -50.20 -24.66 -15.18
CA GLN A 96 -49.20 -23.86 -14.47
C GLN A 96 -47.85 -24.59 -14.37
N PRO A 97 -46.69 -23.92 -14.60
CA PRO A 97 -45.38 -24.58 -14.50
C PRO A 97 -44.97 -24.84 -13.04
N PRO A 98 -44.18 -25.90 -12.77
CA PRO A 98 -43.71 -26.23 -11.43
C PRO A 98 -42.65 -25.23 -10.93
N LYS A 99 -42.64 -25.05 -9.61
CA LYS A 99 -41.92 -24.04 -8.81
C LYS A 99 -40.39 -24.00 -9.04
N ALA A 100 -39.86 -22.78 -9.14
CA ALA A 100 -38.46 -22.38 -9.22
C ALA A 100 -37.57 -22.65 -7.98
N GLN A 101 -37.97 -23.54 -7.07
CA GLN A 101 -37.27 -23.73 -5.78
C GLN A 101 -35.99 -24.59 -5.86
N ALA A 102 -35.81 -25.40 -6.91
CA ALA A 102 -34.62 -26.27 -7.03
C ALA A 102 -33.37 -25.55 -7.56
N VAL A 103 -33.52 -24.45 -8.31
CA VAL A 103 -32.40 -23.73 -8.97
C VAL A 103 -31.76 -22.68 -8.05
N SER A 104 -32.49 -22.15 -7.07
CA SER A 104 -31.95 -21.15 -6.13
C SER A 104 -30.89 -21.75 -5.19
N GLY A 105 -31.06 -23.00 -4.75
CA GLY A 105 -30.10 -23.67 -3.85
C GLY A 105 -28.75 -23.93 -4.50
N THR A 106 -28.71 -24.22 -5.81
CA THR A 106 -27.46 -24.43 -6.56
C THR A 106 -26.68 -23.13 -6.78
N LEU A 107 -27.37 -22.01 -6.97
CA LEU A 107 -26.71 -20.70 -7.17
C LEU A 107 -26.09 -20.17 -5.87
N GLU A 108 -26.79 -20.28 -4.73
CA GLU A 108 -26.24 -19.87 -3.43
C GLU A 108 -25.02 -20.71 -3.02
N GLN A 109 -25.06 -22.02 -3.28
CA GLN A 109 -23.92 -22.91 -3.04
C GLN A 109 -22.74 -22.58 -3.96
N PHE A 110 -23.02 -22.28 -5.24
CA PHE A 110 -22.00 -21.81 -6.17
C PHE A 110 -21.37 -20.49 -5.68
N GLU A 111 -22.17 -19.49 -5.31
CA GLU A 111 -21.68 -18.21 -4.79
C GLU A 111 -20.83 -18.38 -3.53
N SER A 112 -21.24 -19.27 -2.60
CA SER A 112 -20.48 -19.59 -1.40
C SER A 112 -19.12 -20.23 -1.73
N GLN A 113 -19.08 -21.16 -2.69
CA GLN A 113 -17.84 -21.82 -3.13
C GLN A 113 -16.94 -20.88 -3.94
N VAL A 114 -17.50 -19.93 -4.70
CA VAL A 114 -16.76 -18.86 -5.34
C VAL A 114 -16.11 -17.96 -4.29
N ARG A 115 -16.84 -17.56 -3.23
CA ARG A 115 -16.26 -16.80 -2.10
C ARG A 115 -15.14 -17.58 -1.42
N MET A 116 -15.32 -18.88 -1.19
CA MET A 116 -14.26 -19.74 -0.63
C MET A 116 -13.04 -19.87 -1.56
N ALA A 117 -13.24 -19.97 -2.87
CA ALA A 117 -12.17 -20.05 -3.84
C ALA A 117 -11.36 -18.74 -3.88
N LEU A 118 -12.06 -17.61 -3.97
CA LEU A 118 -11.43 -16.29 -3.82
C LEU A 118 -10.72 -16.16 -2.47
N ALA A 119 -11.31 -16.71 -1.41
CA ALA A 119 -10.72 -16.68 -0.09
C ALA A 119 -9.42 -17.49 0.00
N LYS A 120 -9.40 -18.69 -0.59
CA LYS A 120 -8.25 -19.61 -0.59
C LYS A 120 -7.08 -19.06 -1.41
N TYR A 121 -7.37 -18.49 -2.56
CA TYR A 121 -6.34 -18.02 -3.50
C TYR A 121 -5.99 -16.53 -3.36
N GLY A 122 -6.55 -15.83 -2.37
CA GLY A 122 -6.20 -14.43 -2.11
C GLY A 122 -6.82 -13.42 -3.08
N GLY A 123 -8.06 -13.64 -3.50
CA GLY A 123 -8.82 -12.78 -4.40
C GLY A 123 -8.83 -13.28 -5.84
N TRP A 124 -9.04 -12.36 -6.79
CA TRP A 124 -9.10 -12.66 -8.23
C TRP A 124 -7.69 -12.84 -8.82
N ASN A 125 -7.28 -14.08 -9.03
CA ASN A 125 -6.06 -14.45 -9.74
C ASN A 125 -6.32 -15.59 -10.74
N ARG A 126 -5.26 -16.07 -11.41
CA ARG A 126 -5.39 -17.14 -12.42
C ARG A 126 -5.93 -18.42 -11.83
N GLU A 127 -5.48 -18.81 -10.64
CA GLU A 127 -5.89 -20.05 -9.97
C GLU A 127 -7.34 -19.97 -9.49
N SER A 128 -7.75 -18.86 -8.88
CA SER A 128 -9.13 -18.61 -8.49
C SER A 128 -10.05 -18.61 -9.70
N SER A 129 -9.67 -17.96 -10.80
CA SER A 129 -10.47 -17.93 -12.04
C SER A 129 -10.60 -19.31 -12.68
N THR A 130 -9.51 -20.10 -12.67
CA THR A 130 -9.53 -21.49 -13.15
C THR A 130 -10.44 -22.34 -12.26
N TRP A 131 -10.34 -22.18 -10.94
CA TRP A 131 -11.17 -22.88 -9.97
C TRP A 131 -12.65 -22.49 -10.04
N ILE A 132 -12.95 -21.21 -10.19
CA ILE A 132 -14.31 -20.68 -10.38
C ILE A 132 -14.89 -21.20 -11.69
N GLY A 133 -14.11 -21.26 -12.77
CA GLY A 133 -14.53 -21.89 -14.03
C GLY A 133 -14.80 -23.39 -13.91
N MET A 134 -14.05 -24.11 -13.07
CA MET A 134 -14.35 -25.51 -12.73
C MET A 134 -15.62 -25.64 -11.88
N LEU A 135 -15.80 -24.77 -10.88
CA LEU A 135 -17.00 -24.72 -10.05
C LEU A 135 -18.26 -24.40 -10.87
N ALA A 136 -18.16 -23.46 -11.80
CA ALA A 136 -19.28 -23.10 -12.67
C ALA A 136 -19.73 -24.29 -13.52
N ARG A 137 -18.77 -25.02 -14.10
CA ARG A 137 -19.03 -26.27 -14.84
C ARG A 137 -19.64 -27.36 -13.96
N ARG A 138 -19.14 -27.53 -12.72
CA ARG A 138 -19.66 -28.51 -11.76
C ARG A 138 -21.11 -28.23 -11.36
N HIS A 139 -21.49 -26.96 -11.22
CA HIS A 139 -22.83 -26.55 -10.80
C HIS A 139 -23.78 -26.27 -11.98
N GLY A 140 -23.35 -26.52 -13.22
CA GLY A 140 -24.16 -26.25 -14.43
C GLY A 140 -24.48 -24.76 -14.63
N VAL A 141 -23.67 -23.86 -14.08
CA VAL A 141 -23.85 -22.41 -14.21
C VAL A 141 -23.39 -21.97 -15.60
N ASN A 142 -24.30 -21.38 -16.38
CA ASN A 142 -23.98 -20.88 -17.72
C ASN A 142 -23.08 -19.62 -17.65
N GLU A 143 -22.43 -19.29 -18.78
CA GLU A 143 -21.44 -18.21 -18.86
C GLU A 143 -22.03 -16.83 -18.52
N GLU A 144 -23.30 -16.59 -18.86
CA GLU A 144 -24.00 -15.35 -18.55
C GLU A 144 -24.27 -15.18 -17.04
N THR A 145 -24.69 -16.24 -16.35
CA THR A 145 -24.87 -16.23 -14.89
C THR A 145 -23.54 -16.13 -14.18
N LEU A 146 -22.50 -16.79 -14.70
CA LEU A 146 -21.13 -16.65 -14.19
C LEU A 146 -20.67 -15.19 -14.30
N ALA A 147 -20.84 -14.56 -15.47
CA ALA A 147 -20.49 -13.16 -15.69
C ALA A 147 -21.29 -12.21 -14.78
N ALA A 148 -22.59 -12.43 -14.62
CA ALA A 148 -23.44 -11.65 -13.72
C ALA A 148 -23.03 -11.81 -12.25
N THR A 149 -22.67 -13.02 -11.82
CA THR A 149 -22.18 -13.29 -10.46
C THR A 149 -20.80 -12.67 -10.24
N VAL A 150 -19.89 -12.77 -11.20
CA VAL A 150 -18.56 -12.11 -11.18
C VAL A 150 -18.73 -10.59 -11.08
N ALA A 151 -19.57 -9.99 -11.92
CA ALA A 151 -19.87 -8.56 -11.92
C ALA A 151 -20.42 -8.07 -10.57
N ARG A 152 -21.27 -8.88 -9.93
CA ARG A 152 -21.81 -8.63 -8.58
C ARG A 152 -20.71 -8.61 -7.52
N PHE A 153 -19.71 -9.49 -7.64
CA PHE A 153 -18.55 -9.52 -6.74
C PHE A 153 -17.53 -8.41 -7.06
N THR A 154 -17.36 -7.98 -8.30
CA THR A 154 -16.40 -6.92 -8.65
C THR A 154 -16.97 -5.51 -8.54
N GLY A 155 -18.27 -5.37 -8.24
CA GLY A 155 -18.96 -4.08 -8.21
C GLY A 155 -19.00 -3.39 -9.58
N SER A 156 -18.85 -4.16 -10.66
CA SER A 156 -18.81 -3.66 -12.02
C SER A 156 -20.20 -3.73 -12.65
N ASP A 157 -20.60 -2.69 -13.38
CA ASP A 157 -21.84 -2.70 -14.16
C ASP A 157 -21.78 -3.85 -15.20
N PRO A 158 -22.78 -4.75 -15.27
CA PRO A 158 -22.77 -5.91 -16.17
C PRO A 158 -22.60 -5.53 -17.64
N SER A 159 -22.94 -4.29 -18.01
CA SER A 159 -22.78 -3.75 -19.37
C SER A 159 -21.30 -3.51 -19.78
N HIS A 160 -20.37 -3.39 -18.83
CA HIS A 160 -18.93 -3.25 -19.09
C HIS A 160 -18.15 -4.56 -18.98
N ALA A 161 -18.70 -5.59 -18.34
CA ALA A 161 -18.04 -6.90 -18.16
C ALA A 161 -17.93 -7.69 -19.48
N ALA A 162 -18.83 -7.45 -20.45
CA ALA A 162 -18.81 -8.10 -21.76
C ALA A 162 -17.56 -7.79 -22.61
N ALA A 163 -16.77 -6.77 -22.25
CA ALA A 163 -15.51 -6.43 -22.91
C ALA A 163 -14.27 -7.15 -22.34
N THR A 164 -14.41 -7.89 -21.23
CA THR A 164 -13.30 -8.68 -20.65
C THR A 164 -13.44 -10.12 -21.13
N GLN A 165 -12.93 -10.42 -22.32
CA GLN A 165 -12.93 -11.78 -22.85
C GLN A 165 -12.14 -12.72 -21.92
N ILE A 166 -12.81 -13.76 -21.42
CA ILE A 166 -12.17 -14.96 -20.89
C ILE A 166 -11.41 -15.60 -22.06
N PRO A 167 -10.12 -15.95 -21.94
CA PRO A 167 -9.34 -16.40 -23.09
C PRO A 167 -9.74 -17.82 -23.50
N THR A 168 -10.53 -17.95 -24.56
CA THR A 168 -10.80 -19.22 -25.24
C THR A 168 -10.40 -19.23 -26.73
N ARG A 169 -9.62 -18.24 -27.21
CA ARG A 169 -9.06 -18.28 -28.57
C ARG A 169 -7.62 -17.78 -28.66
N THR A 170 -6.81 -18.55 -29.39
CA THR A 170 -5.46 -18.26 -29.86
C THR A 170 -5.43 -16.91 -30.60
N PRO A 171 -4.48 -16.00 -30.32
CA PRO A 171 -4.46 -14.70 -30.98
C PRO A 171 -3.81 -14.82 -32.36
N MET A 172 -4.55 -14.37 -33.39
CA MET A 172 -3.98 -13.91 -34.66
C MET A 172 -3.48 -12.47 -34.43
N LEU A 173 -2.22 -12.22 -34.77
CA LEU A 173 -1.56 -10.91 -34.67
C LEU A 173 -2.16 -9.89 -35.65
N ASP A 174 -2.40 -8.67 -35.16
CA ASP A 174 -2.89 -7.52 -35.92
C ASP A 174 -1.70 -6.61 -36.31
N PRO A 175 -1.36 -6.44 -37.60
CA PRO A 175 -0.11 -5.80 -38.05
C PRO A 175 -0.09 -4.26 -38.01
N GLU A 176 -1.19 -3.58 -37.65
CA GLU A 176 -1.24 -2.10 -37.70
C GLU A 176 -0.67 -1.41 -36.44
N VAL A 177 -0.59 -2.10 -35.30
CA VAL A 177 -0.15 -1.49 -34.03
C VAL A 177 1.38 -1.34 -33.95
N ASP A 178 2.14 -2.17 -34.67
CA ASP A 178 3.61 -2.11 -34.70
C ASP A 178 4.18 -0.97 -35.57
N GLN A 179 3.44 -0.49 -36.57
CA GLN A 179 3.92 0.60 -37.43
C GLN A 179 3.96 1.96 -36.72
N LEU A 180 3.12 2.15 -35.69
CA LEU A 180 3.12 3.39 -34.91
C LEU A 180 4.26 3.44 -33.89
N ALA A 181 4.70 2.28 -33.39
CA ALA A 181 5.86 2.13 -32.52
C ALA A 181 7.17 2.34 -33.29
N LEU A 182 7.27 1.79 -34.51
CA LEU A 182 8.41 2.01 -35.42
C LEU A 182 8.54 3.47 -35.89
N ARG A 183 7.44 4.20 -36.05
CA ARG A 183 7.46 5.65 -36.37
C ARG A 183 7.91 6.54 -35.20
N ARG A 184 7.78 6.10 -33.95
CA ARG A 184 8.29 6.83 -32.77
C ARG A 184 9.79 6.59 -32.54
N ALA A 185 10.31 5.42 -32.89
CA ALA A 185 11.74 5.11 -32.77
C ALA A 185 12.63 5.90 -33.78
N ALA A 186 12.06 6.45 -34.85
CA ALA A 186 12.79 7.16 -35.91
C ALA A 186 13.13 8.64 -35.62
N ARG A 187 12.95 9.14 -34.38
CA ARG A 187 13.18 10.56 -34.03
C ARG A 187 14.44 10.83 -33.18
N HIS A 188 15.39 9.90 -33.12
CA HIS A 188 16.69 10.14 -32.51
C HIS A 188 17.79 10.10 -33.58
N PRO A 189 18.61 11.16 -33.73
CA PRO A 189 19.73 11.14 -34.67
C PRO A 189 20.81 10.17 -34.17
N PRO A 190 21.37 9.29 -35.01
CA PRO A 190 22.45 8.40 -34.60
C PRO A 190 23.78 9.17 -34.46
N SER A 191 24.44 8.95 -33.33
CA SER A 191 25.83 9.31 -33.08
C SER A 191 26.76 8.64 -34.10
N ARG A 192 27.72 9.39 -34.64
CA ARG A 192 28.72 8.94 -35.63
C ARG A 192 29.54 7.73 -35.15
N PRO A 193 29.82 6.74 -36.02
CA PRO A 193 30.85 5.74 -35.79
C PRO A 193 32.18 6.21 -36.40
N GLY A 194 33.22 6.30 -35.58
CA GLY A 194 34.58 6.62 -36.01
C GLY A 194 35.57 6.29 -34.90
N ASP A 195 36.11 5.07 -34.96
CA ASP A 195 37.51 4.69 -34.66
C ASP A 195 37.60 3.23 -34.23
N GLN A 196 37.63 2.34 -35.23
CA GLN A 196 38.42 1.12 -35.17
C GLN A 196 39.60 1.31 -36.13
N ALA A 197 40.82 1.28 -35.60
CA ALA A 197 41.95 0.52 -36.14
C ALA A 197 43.19 0.73 -35.24
N VAL A 198 44.11 -0.24 -35.30
CA VAL A 198 45.49 -0.26 -34.75
C VAL A 198 45.54 -0.89 -33.33
N PHE A 199 46.01 -2.12 -33.09
CA PHE A 199 47.08 -2.94 -33.70
C PHE A 199 46.76 -4.45 -33.68
N ALA A 200 47.28 -5.15 -34.70
CA ALA A 200 47.41 -6.60 -34.78
C ALA A 200 48.58 -7.12 -33.92
N GLY A 201 48.50 -8.40 -33.58
CA GLY A 201 49.18 -9.06 -32.45
C GLY A 201 50.63 -9.50 -32.63
N ILE A 202 51.17 -10.11 -31.56
CA ILE A 202 52.41 -10.89 -31.48
C ILE A 202 52.29 -11.89 -30.29
N ASP A 203 52.54 -13.16 -30.60
CA ASP A 203 53.12 -14.31 -29.89
C ASP A 203 52.76 -14.74 -28.45
N GLU A 204 52.43 -16.03 -28.35
CA GLU A 204 52.55 -16.89 -27.17
C GLU A 204 54.03 -17.07 -26.76
N GLU A 205 54.38 -16.76 -25.51
CA GLU A 205 55.38 -17.49 -24.68
C GLU A 205 55.39 -16.99 -23.20
N PRO A 206 56.10 -17.64 -22.25
CA PRO A 206 55.50 -18.18 -21.03
C PRO A 206 55.55 -17.26 -19.81
N THR A 207 54.74 -17.63 -18.81
CA THR A 207 54.55 -16.99 -17.50
C THR A 207 55.84 -16.81 -16.67
N PRO A 208 56.14 -15.58 -16.20
CA PRO A 208 57.01 -15.38 -15.04
C PRO A 208 56.19 -15.23 -13.75
N ARG A 209 56.63 -15.94 -12.71
CA ARG A 209 56.11 -15.89 -11.33
C ARG A 209 56.02 -14.44 -10.81
N GLN A 210 54.81 -14.00 -10.44
CA GLN A 210 54.61 -12.76 -9.68
C GLN A 210 55.02 -12.93 -8.19
N PRO A 211 55.68 -11.93 -7.58
CA PRO A 211 56.01 -11.90 -6.16
C PRO A 211 54.81 -11.53 -5.27
N SER A 212 54.86 -11.91 -4.00
CA SER A 212 53.75 -11.89 -3.04
C SER A 212 53.19 -10.49 -2.73
N LEU A 213 51.85 -10.40 -2.77
CA LEU A 213 50.98 -9.23 -2.61
C LEU A 213 50.95 -8.55 -1.22
N TRP A 214 51.77 -8.97 -0.25
CA TRP A 214 51.58 -8.55 1.15
C TRP A 214 52.41 -7.32 1.57
N THR A 215 53.45 -6.96 0.83
CA THR A 215 54.37 -5.88 1.20
C THR A 215 53.81 -4.45 1.04
N PRO A 216 52.96 -4.10 0.04
CA PRO A 216 52.44 -2.74 -0.07
C PRO A 216 51.31 -2.42 0.95
N ILE A 217 50.60 -3.44 1.46
CA ILE A 217 49.50 -3.27 2.42
C ILE A 217 50.03 -2.90 3.82
N LEU A 218 51.16 -3.47 4.22
CA LEU A 218 51.77 -3.17 5.53
C LEU A 218 52.33 -1.74 5.61
N VAL A 219 52.83 -1.19 4.50
CA VAL A 219 53.32 0.20 4.45
C VAL A 219 52.15 1.19 4.51
N LEU A 220 51.01 0.88 3.88
CA LEU A 220 49.81 1.73 3.92
C LEU A 220 49.21 1.79 5.33
N MET A 221 49.14 0.64 6.04
CA MET A 221 48.63 0.57 7.42
C MET A 221 49.50 1.36 8.41
N ALA A 222 50.83 1.36 8.21
CA ALA A 222 51.74 2.14 9.05
C ALA A 222 51.54 3.66 8.87
N VAL A 223 51.31 4.11 7.63
CA VAL A 223 51.08 5.54 7.33
C VAL A 223 49.74 6.02 7.89
N VAL A 224 48.68 5.20 7.79
CA VAL A 224 47.36 5.52 8.35
C VAL A 224 47.39 5.55 9.89
N GLY A 225 48.12 4.62 10.52
CA GLY A 225 48.27 4.59 11.98
C GLY A 225 48.96 5.84 12.55
N VAL A 226 49.99 6.35 11.87
CA VAL A 226 50.69 7.58 12.27
C VAL A 226 49.79 8.81 12.09
N GLY A 227 49.00 8.87 11.01
CA GLY A 227 48.05 9.96 10.77
C GLY A 227 46.98 10.07 11.87
N VAL A 228 46.42 8.94 12.29
CA VAL A 228 45.40 8.90 13.36
C VAL A 228 45.99 9.30 14.72
N ALA A 229 47.21 8.87 15.04
CA ALA A 229 47.86 9.25 16.29
C ALA A 229 48.13 10.77 16.38
N VAL A 230 48.52 11.40 15.27
CA VAL A 230 48.72 12.85 15.21
C VAL A 230 47.41 13.61 15.39
N ILE A 231 46.32 13.14 14.77
CA ILE A 231 44.99 13.78 14.90
C ILE A 231 44.49 13.69 16.35
N VAL A 232 44.61 12.53 17.00
CA VAL A 232 44.18 12.34 18.39
C VAL A 232 45.03 13.19 19.36
N ALA A 233 46.34 13.29 19.14
CA ALA A 233 47.20 14.16 19.94
C ALA A 233 46.85 15.65 19.78
N THR A 234 46.44 16.07 18.56
CA THR A 234 46.06 17.45 18.28
C THR A 234 44.71 17.81 18.92
N VAL A 235 43.74 16.87 18.90
CA VAL A 235 42.44 17.05 19.56
C VAL A 235 42.57 17.08 21.09
N MET A 236 43.44 16.26 21.68
CA MET A 236 43.71 16.32 23.12
C MET A 236 44.41 17.61 23.56
N LEU A 237 45.28 18.19 22.70
CA LEU A 237 45.93 19.47 22.98
C LEU A 237 44.92 20.63 22.99
N ILE A 238 43.93 20.60 22.09
CA ILE A 238 42.90 21.64 21.97
C ILE A 238 41.92 21.59 23.15
N ILE A 239 41.59 20.38 23.64
CA ILE A 239 40.68 20.22 24.80
C ILE A 239 41.40 20.57 26.13
N GLY A 240 42.72 20.39 26.21
CA GLY A 240 43.52 20.68 27.41
C GLY A 240 43.74 22.17 27.73
N LEU A 241 43.46 23.08 26.79
CA LEU A 241 43.73 24.52 26.95
C LEU A 241 42.47 25.36 27.26
N GLY A 242 41.29 24.74 27.38
CA GLY A 242 40.01 25.45 27.46
C GLY A 242 39.35 25.58 28.84
N SER A 243 39.92 25.07 29.93
CA SER A 243 39.26 25.06 31.24
C SER A 243 39.99 25.88 32.29
N GLN A 244 39.72 27.19 32.38
CA GLN A 244 39.79 27.92 33.64
C GLN A 244 39.05 29.27 33.55
N ASN A 245 38.05 29.42 34.45
CA ASN A 245 37.45 30.65 34.99
C ASN A 245 35.95 30.81 34.73
N GLN A 246 35.14 30.24 35.64
CA GLN A 246 33.98 30.95 36.17
C GLN A 246 33.94 30.76 37.69
N ALA A 247 34.26 31.84 38.39
CA ALA A 247 33.94 32.05 39.78
C ALA A 247 32.52 32.63 39.88
N THR A 248 31.71 32.06 40.75
CA THR A 248 30.45 32.61 41.24
C THR A 248 30.70 33.89 42.06
N PRO A 249 29.76 34.84 42.00
CA PRO A 249 29.38 35.52 43.23
C PRO A 249 27.87 35.52 43.46
N THR A 250 27.55 35.21 44.72
CA THR A 250 26.28 35.32 45.41
C THR A 250 26.01 36.79 45.81
N SER A 251 24.77 37.27 45.66
CA SER A 251 24.06 38.36 46.41
C SER A 251 22.72 38.55 45.69
N GLY A 252 21.52 38.65 46.27
CA GLY A 252 21.11 39.19 47.57
C GLY A 252 20.16 40.37 47.31
N ASP A 253 18.86 40.17 47.55
CA ASP A 253 17.71 41.09 47.74
C ASP A 253 17.60 42.42 46.96
N GLU A 254 16.46 42.61 46.27
CA GLU A 254 15.51 43.69 46.63
C GLU A 254 14.13 43.48 46.00
N VAL A 255 13.10 43.58 46.86
CA VAL A 255 11.67 43.45 46.55
C VAL A 255 11.13 44.84 46.18
N VAL A 256 10.55 44.99 44.99
CA VAL A 256 9.67 46.14 44.65
C VAL A 256 8.35 45.61 44.11
N ALA A 257 7.28 45.95 44.83
CA ALA A 257 5.90 45.61 44.54
C ALA A 257 5.33 46.48 43.40
N GLN A 258 4.56 45.86 42.50
CA GLN A 258 3.75 46.57 41.50
C GLN A 258 2.32 46.02 41.51
N ALA A 259 1.37 46.94 41.70
CA ALA A 259 -0.06 46.72 41.91
C ALA A 259 -0.87 46.63 40.59
N PRO A 260 -2.09 46.05 40.61
CA PRO A 260 -2.91 45.83 39.42
C PRO A 260 -3.82 47.03 39.07
N PRO A 261 -4.23 47.21 37.79
CA PRO A 261 -5.22 48.21 37.42
C PRO A 261 -6.66 47.68 37.46
N THR A 262 -7.54 48.43 38.11
CA THR A 262 -9.01 48.37 38.02
C THR A 262 -9.54 49.33 36.93
N PRO A 263 -10.76 49.09 36.39
CA PRO A 263 -11.33 49.84 35.26
C PRO A 263 -12.11 51.08 35.73
N ILE A 264 -12.08 52.15 34.95
CA ILE A 264 -12.91 53.35 35.17
C ILE A 264 -13.94 53.47 34.04
N THR A 265 -15.18 53.21 34.42
CA THR A 265 -16.42 53.66 33.78
C THR A 265 -16.62 55.14 34.06
N ALA A 266 -17.04 55.93 33.07
CA ALA A 266 -17.57 57.28 33.29
C ALA A 266 -18.77 57.56 32.37
N PRO A 267 -19.70 58.44 32.79
CA PRO A 267 -21.12 58.29 32.50
C PRO A 267 -21.73 59.36 31.59
N GLU A 268 -22.98 59.09 31.24
CA GLU A 268 -24.00 59.88 30.56
C GLU A 268 -23.93 61.41 30.78
N GLN A 269 -24.08 62.15 29.68
CA GLN A 269 -24.65 63.50 29.68
C GLN A 269 -25.76 63.60 28.63
N PHE A 270 -26.98 63.76 29.15
CA PHE A 270 -28.17 64.23 28.47
C PHE A 270 -28.03 65.73 28.14
N PHE A 271 -28.39 66.16 26.92
CA PHE A 271 -29.32 67.28 26.66
C PHE A 271 -29.76 67.28 25.17
N PRO A 272 -31.03 67.66 24.85
CA PRO A 272 -31.61 67.51 23.50
C PRO A 272 -31.80 68.84 22.76
N ALA A 273 -31.78 68.80 21.41
CA ALA A 273 -32.39 69.80 20.52
C ALA A 273 -32.53 69.19 19.08
N PRO A 274 -33.27 69.79 18.13
CA PRO A 274 -34.65 69.44 17.81
C PRO A 274 -34.83 68.78 16.43
N ARG A 275 -36.02 68.18 16.25
CA ARG A 275 -36.58 67.68 14.99
C ARG A 275 -36.39 68.67 13.83
N GLU A 276 -35.78 68.19 12.74
CA GLU A 276 -36.03 68.71 11.39
C GLU A 276 -36.75 67.64 10.54
N GLU A 277 -37.71 68.14 9.79
CA GLU A 277 -38.71 67.42 9.03
C GLU A 277 -38.12 66.73 7.79
N ARG A 278 -38.54 65.49 7.58
CA ARG A 278 -38.32 64.76 6.32
C ARG A 278 -39.12 65.42 5.20
N THR A 279 -38.42 66.03 4.25
CA THR A 279 -38.91 66.18 2.87
C THR A 279 -38.37 65.01 2.03
N PRO A 280 -39.18 64.29 1.25
CA PRO A 280 -38.70 63.21 0.40
C PRO A 280 -38.05 63.80 -0.86
N ALA A 281 -36.72 63.84 -0.88
CA ALA A 281 -35.99 64.09 -2.11
C ALA A 281 -35.87 62.79 -2.90
N THR A 282 -36.58 62.73 -4.02
CA THR A 282 -36.40 61.77 -5.11
C THR A 282 -34.94 61.80 -5.58
N GLN A 283 -34.13 60.85 -5.09
CA GLN A 283 -32.80 60.62 -5.65
C GLN A 283 -32.93 59.65 -6.83
N SER A 284 -33.03 60.24 -8.02
CA SER A 284 -32.61 59.60 -9.25
C SER A 284 -31.07 59.55 -9.21
N GLN A 285 -30.50 58.41 -8.80
CA GLN A 285 -29.05 58.18 -8.89
C GLN A 285 -28.71 57.70 -10.30
N ALA A 286 -28.40 58.67 -11.17
CA ALA A 286 -27.54 58.45 -12.32
C ALA A 286 -26.11 58.21 -11.81
N GLY A 287 -25.48 57.14 -12.31
CA GLY A 287 -24.26 56.56 -11.78
C GLY A 287 -23.03 57.46 -11.84
N SER A 288 -22.29 57.46 -10.72
CA SER A 288 -20.85 57.69 -10.72
C SER A 288 -20.20 56.37 -10.31
N SER A 289 -19.43 55.79 -11.22
CA SER A 289 -18.78 54.49 -11.09
C SER A 289 -17.63 54.57 -10.09
N ARG A 290 -17.94 54.48 -8.79
CA ARG A 290 -16.94 54.02 -7.82
C ARG A 290 -16.57 52.57 -8.17
N PRO A 291 -15.28 52.17 -8.12
CA PRO A 291 -14.93 50.77 -8.14
C PRO A 291 -15.71 50.10 -7.01
N SER A 292 -16.59 49.14 -7.33
CA SER A 292 -17.38 48.46 -6.29
C SER A 292 -16.42 47.81 -5.30
N GLU A 293 -16.63 48.00 -4.01
CA GLU A 293 -15.82 47.32 -3.01
C GLU A 293 -16.28 45.85 -2.90
N TRP A 294 -15.42 44.94 -2.41
CA TRP A 294 -15.84 43.54 -2.20
C TRP A 294 -17.10 43.42 -1.32
N ALA A 295 -17.26 44.34 -0.37
CA ALA A 295 -18.45 44.45 0.47
C ALA A 295 -19.73 44.75 -0.34
N ASP A 296 -19.63 45.50 -1.45
CA ASP A 296 -20.76 45.78 -2.32
C ASP A 296 -21.16 44.52 -3.10
N VAL A 297 -20.18 43.73 -3.59
CA VAL A 297 -20.44 42.45 -4.28
C VAL A 297 -21.18 41.46 -3.37
N LEU A 298 -20.76 41.34 -2.09
CA LEU A 298 -21.47 40.49 -1.12
C LEU A 298 -22.88 41.02 -0.80
N ARG A 299 -23.06 42.34 -0.74
CA ARG A 299 -24.38 42.96 -0.51
C ARG A 299 -25.33 42.70 -1.67
N ASP A 300 -24.84 42.86 -2.90
CA ASP A 300 -25.62 42.60 -4.12
C ASP A 300 -25.98 41.12 -4.23
N MET A 301 -25.07 40.21 -3.86
CA MET A 301 -25.35 38.77 -3.81
C MET A 301 -26.51 38.43 -2.85
N SER A 302 -26.49 39.00 -1.64
CA SER A 302 -27.56 38.84 -0.66
C SER A 302 -28.89 39.45 -1.12
N ARG A 303 -28.81 40.60 -1.82
CA ARG A 303 -29.97 41.27 -2.42
C ARG A 303 -30.64 40.40 -3.48
N SER A 304 -29.88 39.84 -4.43
CA SER A 304 -30.43 38.94 -5.46
C SER A 304 -31.03 37.68 -4.82
N GLY A 305 -30.41 37.13 -3.78
CA GLY A 305 -30.98 36.03 -3.01
C GLY A 305 -32.31 36.36 -2.33
N SER A 306 -32.53 37.62 -1.94
CA SER A 306 -33.78 38.08 -1.30
C SER A 306 -34.87 38.42 -2.32
N ALA A 307 -34.47 38.85 -3.53
CA ALA A 307 -35.37 39.14 -4.65
C ALA A 307 -35.99 37.87 -5.28
N MET A 308 -35.47 36.69 -4.96
CA MET A 308 -35.95 35.38 -5.45
C MET A 308 -37.44 35.13 -5.21
N ASN A 309 -38.02 35.72 -4.15
CA ASN A 309 -39.46 35.58 -3.86
C ASN A 309 -40.35 36.47 -4.74
N ALA A 310 -39.81 37.53 -5.33
CA ALA A 310 -40.56 38.51 -6.12
C ALA A 310 -40.47 38.20 -7.63
N ASP A 311 -39.26 38.05 -8.15
CA ASP A 311 -38.98 37.70 -9.55
C ASP A 311 -37.79 36.74 -9.61
N PRO A 312 -38.05 35.42 -9.63
CA PRO A 312 -37.02 34.40 -9.59
C PRO A 312 -36.03 34.45 -10.74
N ASP A 313 -36.51 34.71 -11.96
CA ASP A 313 -35.69 34.63 -13.18
C ASP A 313 -34.79 35.86 -13.29
N ALA A 314 -35.34 37.05 -13.02
CA ALA A 314 -34.53 38.28 -12.96
C ALA A 314 -33.51 38.24 -11.81
N ALA A 315 -33.92 37.76 -10.63
CA ALA A 315 -33.01 37.59 -9.50
C ALA A 315 -31.90 36.57 -9.79
N HIS A 316 -32.19 35.52 -10.57
CA HIS A 316 -31.19 34.56 -11.01
C HIS A 316 -30.19 35.13 -12.00
N ALA A 317 -30.66 35.86 -13.01
CA ALA A 317 -29.77 36.54 -13.95
C ALA A 317 -28.86 37.57 -13.25
N GLU A 318 -29.41 38.34 -12.31
CA GLU A 318 -28.63 39.28 -11.48
C GLU A 318 -27.59 38.55 -10.63
N PHE A 319 -27.99 37.46 -9.96
CA PHE A 319 -27.09 36.66 -9.15
C PHE A 319 -25.92 36.09 -9.96
N LEU A 320 -26.17 35.56 -11.16
CA LEU A 320 -25.10 35.04 -12.03
C LEU A 320 -24.10 36.14 -12.44
N ASN A 321 -24.58 37.36 -12.69
CA ASN A 321 -23.71 38.51 -12.98
C ASN A 321 -22.86 38.89 -11.77
N VAL A 322 -23.45 38.98 -10.57
CA VAL A 322 -22.73 39.26 -9.32
C VAL A 322 -21.70 38.16 -9.04
N MET A 323 -22.07 36.89 -9.24
CA MET A 323 -21.18 35.75 -9.05
C MET A 323 -19.99 35.77 -10.02
N SER A 324 -20.19 36.15 -11.28
CA SER A 324 -19.10 36.33 -12.25
C SER A 324 -18.13 37.45 -11.84
N GLN A 325 -18.64 38.57 -11.30
CA GLN A 325 -17.80 39.64 -10.76
C GLN A 325 -17.01 39.17 -9.53
N MET A 326 -17.68 38.45 -8.63
CA MET A 326 -17.08 37.85 -7.44
C MET A 326 -15.95 36.87 -7.82
N ALA A 327 -16.21 35.99 -8.79
CA ALA A 327 -15.25 35.00 -9.28
C ALA A 327 -13.99 35.64 -9.90
N ARG A 328 -14.06 36.88 -10.40
CA ARG A 328 -12.88 37.61 -10.92
C ARG A 328 -12.09 38.34 -9.84
N ARG A 329 -12.75 38.75 -8.75
CA ARG A 329 -12.19 39.69 -7.76
C ARG A 329 -11.92 39.11 -6.38
N TRP A 330 -12.32 37.86 -6.14
CA TRP A 330 -12.07 37.20 -4.85
C TRP A 330 -10.60 37.18 -4.39
N PRO A 331 -9.56 37.28 -5.25
CA PRO A 331 -8.18 37.40 -4.75
C PRO A 331 -7.90 38.73 -4.02
N GLU A 332 -8.73 39.75 -4.23
CA GLU A 332 -8.67 41.03 -3.50
C GLU A 332 -9.27 40.91 -2.09
N ALA A 333 -10.02 39.85 -1.82
CA ALA A 333 -10.68 39.63 -0.54
C ALA A 333 -9.74 38.90 0.45
N GLY A 334 -9.82 39.26 1.73
CA GLY A 334 -9.24 38.44 2.79
C GLY A 334 -9.93 37.09 2.92
N SER A 335 -9.31 36.14 3.64
CA SER A 335 -9.82 34.79 3.86
C SER A 335 -11.28 34.74 4.33
N ASP A 336 -11.67 35.66 5.21
CA ASP A 336 -13.04 35.75 5.73
C ASP A 336 -14.03 36.21 4.66
N GLY A 337 -13.59 37.10 3.76
CA GLY A 337 -14.38 37.58 2.63
C GLY A 337 -14.63 36.48 1.60
N VAL A 338 -13.60 35.66 1.33
CA VAL A 338 -13.73 34.46 0.47
C VAL A 338 -14.72 33.48 1.07
N LEU A 339 -14.62 33.19 2.37
CA LEU A 339 -15.54 32.29 3.07
C LEU A 339 -17.00 32.81 3.02
N ALA A 340 -17.20 34.12 3.21
CA ALA A 340 -18.52 34.75 3.08
C ALA A 340 -19.09 34.61 1.66
N GLY A 341 -18.25 34.79 0.62
CA GLY A 341 -18.62 34.57 -0.77
C GLY A 341 -19.05 33.13 -1.05
N VAL A 342 -18.26 32.16 -0.59
CA VAL A 342 -18.54 30.72 -0.73
C VAL A 342 -19.87 30.36 -0.07
N ASN A 343 -20.08 30.81 1.18
CA ASN A 343 -21.33 30.56 1.91
C ASN A 343 -22.53 31.20 1.21
N GLY A 344 -22.40 32.41 0.68
CA GLY A 344 -23.48 33.07 -0.03
C GLY A 344 -23.92 32.33 -1.31
N VAL A 345 -22.98 31.69 -2.03
CA VAL A 345 -23.33 30.83 -3.18
C VAL A 345 -24.04 29.56 -2.73
N ILE A 346 -23.60 28.95 -1.63
CA ILE A 346 -24.25 27.76 -1.06
C ILE A 346 -25.67 28.09 -0.58
N ASP A 347 -25.82 29.18 0.17
CA ASP A 347 -27.12 29.65 0.66
C ASP A 347 -28.08 29.94 -0.50
N TYR A 348 -27.58 30.55 -1.57
CA TYR A 348 -28.37 30.78 -2.76
C TYR A 348 -28.76 29.48 -3.46
N LEU A 349 -27.84 28.51 -3.59
CA LEU A 349 -28.13 27.18 -4.17
C LEU A 349 -29.24 26.47 -3.38
N TYR A 350 -29.20 26.51 -2.05
CA TYR A 350 -30.25 25.94 -1.21
C TYR A 350 -31.61 26.62 -1.38
N ARG A 351 -31.64 27.95 -1.61
CA ARG A 351 -32.88 28.68 -1.91
C ARG A 351 -33.48 28.25 -3.26
N VAL A 352 -32.65 28.00 -4.26
CA VAL A 352 -33.10 27.57 -5.59
C VAL A 352 -33.19 26.06 -5.75
N ALA A 353 -32.86 25.26 -4.72
CA ALA A 353 -32.83 23.80 -4.81
C ALA A 353 -34.18 23.15 -5.18
N SER A 354 -35.30 23.83 -4.87
CA SER A 354 -36.65 23.40 -5.28
C SER A 354 -36.94 23.62 -6.77
N ARG A 355 -36.12 24.43 -7.45
CA ARG A 355 -36.23 24.80 -8.87
C ARG A 355 -35.02 24.25 -9.63
N GLN A 356 -35.19 23.03 -10.15
CA GLN A 356 -34.10 22.26 -10.74
C GLN A 356 -33.41 22.98 -11.92
N ASP A 357 -34.14 23.74 -12.71
CA ASP A 357 -33.64 24.56 -13.82
C ASP A 357 -32.65 25.64 -13.36
N LEU A 358 -33.00 26.42 -12.34
CA LEU A 358 -32.13 27.48 -11.79
C LEU A 358 -30.92 26.89 -11.08
N ALA A 359 -31.09 25.79 -10.33
CA ALA A 359 -29.99 25.10 -9.68
C ALA A 359 -28.98 24.54 -10.70
N MET A 360 -29.47 23.95 -11.81
CA MET A 360 -28.61 23.44 -12.88
C MET A 360 -27.89 24.57 -13.62
N SER A 361 -28.59 25.67 -13.93
CA SER A 361 -28.01 26.87 -14.53
C SER A 361 -26.85 27.45 -13.70
N LEU A 362 -27.00 27.50 -12.37
CA LEU A 362 -25.93 27.91 -11.46
C LEU A 362 -24.72 26.96 -11.51
N ILE A 363 -24.97 25.65 -11.46
CA ILE A 363 -23.90 24.63 -11.53
C ILE A 363 -23.19 24.70 -12.89
N ASP A 364 -23.91 24.92 -13.97
CA ASP A 364 -23.36 25.06 -15.31
C ASP A 364 -22.51 26.32 -15.46
N ALA A 365 -22.89 27.44 -14.84
CA ALA A 365 -22.07 28.65 -14.80
C ALA A 365 -20.73 28.40 -14.05
N LEU A 366 -20.78 27.75 -12.87
CA LEU A 366 -19.58 27.37 -12.14
C LEU A 366 -18.71 26.36 -12.92
N ALA A 367 -19.34 25.44 -13.63
CA ALA A 367 -18.66 24.46 -14.49
C ALA A 367 -18.06 25.10 -15.75
N HIS A 368 -18.68 26.15 -16.29
CA HIS A 368 -18.13 26.91 -17.41
C HIS A 368 -16.82 27.59 -17.00
N ASP A 369 -16.84 28.31 -15.88
CA ASP A 369 -15.68 29.01 -15.34
C ASP A 369 -14.59 28.01 -14.93
N GLY A 370 -14.94 27.00 -14.13
CA GLY A 370 -14.01 25.93 -13.74
C GLY A 370 -13.48 25.12 -14.94
N GLY A 371 -14.27 24.98 -16.00
CA GLY A 371 -13.88 24.30 -17.24
C GLY A 371 -12.68 24.93 -17.94
N LEU A 372 -12.37 26.21 -17.66
CA LEU A 372 -11.14 26.86 -18.14
C LEU A 372 -9.87 26.17 -17.60
N VAL A 373 -9.94 25.54 -16.42
CA VAL A 373 -8.84 24.71 -15.86
C VAL A 373 -8.63 23.43 -16.67
N ALA A 374 -9.65 22.95 -17.38
CA ALA A 374 -9.55 21.76 -18.22
C ALA A 374 -9.13 22.08 -19.66
N LYS A 375 -9.58 23.21 -20.23
CA LYS A 375 -9.24 23.63 -21.60
C LYS A 375 -7.74 23.81 -21.80
N GLY A 376 -7.17 23.36 -22.92
CA GLY A 376 -5.71 23.36 -23.14
C GLY A 376 -5.05 24.73 -23.35
N ASP A 377 -5.80 25.83 -23.30
CA ASP A 377 -5.29 27.17 -23.58
C ASP A 377 -4.54 27.75 -22.36
N ILE A 378 -3.56 28.62 -22.63
CA ILE A 378 -2.83 29.34 -21.58
C ILE A 378 -3.80 30.32 -20.90
N PRO A 379 -4.04 30.21 -19.59
CA PRO A 379 -4.97 31.08 -18.89
C PRO A 379 -4.45 32.52 -18.90
N THR A 380 -5.32 33.46 -19.23
CA THR A 380 -5.01 34.89 -19.10
C THR A 380 -5.14 35.32 -17.64
N ALA A 381 -4.41 36.36 -17.25
CA ALA A 381 -4.49 36.93 -15.90
C ALA A 381 -5.92 37.25 -15.44
N ASP A 382 -6.79 37.68 -16.36
CA ASP A 382 -8.18 38.05 -16.07
C ASP A 382 -9.13 36.84 -15.93
N SER A 383 -8.77 35.71 -16.56
CA SER A 383 -9.59 34.48 -16.54
C SER A 383 -9.21 33.52 -15.42
N LEU A 384 -7.97 33.63 -14.92
CA LEU A 384 -7.41 32.73 -13.91
C LEU A 384 -8.20 32.74 -12.59
N PRO A 385 -8.56 33.90 -11.99
CA PRO A 385 -9.34 33.91 -10.75
C PRO A 385 -10.69 33.22 -10.88
N ALA A 386 -11.39 33.43 -12.00
CA ALA A 386 -12.71 32.82 -12.22
C ALA A 386 -12.61 31.31 -12.38
N ALA A 387 -11.59 30.83 -13.08
CA ALA A 387 -11.32 29.41 -13.25
C ALA A 387 -11.07 28.70 -11.91
N VAL A 388 -10.25 29.31 -11.05
CA VAL A 388 -9.92 28.80 -9.72
C VAL A 388 -11.15 28.83 -8.80
N TRP A 389 -11.93 29.91 -8.84
CA TRP A 389 -13.18 30.04 -8.09
C TRP A 389 -14.18 28.93 -8.45
N GLY A 390 -14.43 28.73 -9.75
CA GLY A 390 -15.34 27.70 -10.23
C GLY A 390 -14.90 26.30 -9.80
N ALA A 391 -13.62 25.97 -9.91
CA ALA A 391 -13.07 24.69 -9.47
C ALA A 391 -13.18 24.49 -7.95
N GLY A 392 -12.88 25.51 -7.15
CA GLY A 392 -13.04 25.49 -5.70
C GLY A 392 -14.50 25.30 -5.27
N MET A 393 -15.43 26.01 -5.92
CA MET A 393 -16.85 25.87 -5.64
C MET A 393 -17.39 24.48 -6.01
N LEU A 394 -17.01 23.93 -7.16
CA LEU A 394 -17.39 22.58 -7.56
C LEU A 394 -16.88 21.52 -6.56
N ALA A 395 -15.63 21.65 -6.10
CA ALA A 395 -15.09 20.77 -5.07
C ALA A 395 -15.92 20.87 -3.78
N ARG A 396 -16.24 22.09 -3.31
CA ARG A 396 -17.06 22.30 -2.12
C ARG A 396 -18.47 21.72 -2.27
N LEU A 397 -19.10 21.88 -3.44
CA LEU A 397 -20.44 21.37 -3.74
C LEU A 397 -20.49 19.85 -3.80
N SER A 398 -19.38 19.17 -4.15
CA SER A 398 -19.33 17.70 -4.16
C SER A 398 -19.55 17.06 -2.77
N ARG A 399 -19.42 17.86 -1.69
CA ARG A 399 -19.68 17.42 -0.31
C ARG A 399 -21.13 17.61 0.14
N GLU A 400 -21.93 18.35 -0.61
CA GLU A 400 -23.32 18.66 -0.24
C GLU A 400 -24.21 17.43 -0.46
N ARG A 401 -24.72 16.87 0.65
CA ARG A 401 -25.53 15.65 0.65
C ARG A 401 -27.01 15.90 0.30
N GLU A 402 -27.46 17.14 0.46
CA GLU A 402 -28.86 17.52 0.30
C GLU A 402 -29.20 17.99 -1.13
N LEU A 403 -28.23 17.92 -2.06
CA LEU A 403 -28.49 18.21 -3.47
C LEU A 403 -29.34 17.10 -4.10
N GLY A 404 -30.28 17.49 -4.96
CA GLY A 404 -31.02 16.54 -5.78
C GLY A 404 -30.09 15.67 -6.64
N SER A 405 -30.49 14.44 -6.95
CA SER A 405 -29.64 13.46 -7.66
C SER A 405 -29.09 13.96 -9.00
N ALA A 406 -29.88 14.74 -9.75
CA ALA A 406 -29.44 15.35 -11.01
C ALA A 406 -28.33 16.39 -10.80
N ALA A 407 -28.49 17.27 -9.81
CA ALA A 407 -27.49 18.27 -9.45
C ALA A 407 -26.21 17.62 -8.92
N SER A 408 -26.34 16.63 -8.03
CA SER A 408 -25.21 15.86 -7.49
C SER A 408 -24.42 15.14 -8.59
N ARG A 409 -25.11 14.51 -9.55
CA ARG A 409 -24.49 13.88 -10.72
C ARG A 409 -23.77 14.91 -11.58
N ARG A 410 -24.41 16.05 -11.88
CA ARG A 410 -23.81 17.12 -12.67
C ARG A 410 -22.56 17.71 -12.02
N VAL A 411 -22.59 17.95 -10.70
CA VAL A 411 -21.41 18.40 -9.94
C VAL A 411 -20.30 17.36 -10.02
N SER A 412 -20.62 16.07 -9.84
CA SER A 412 -19.63 14.99 -9.94
C SER A 412 -18.97 14.92 -11.32
N ASP A 413 -19.77 15.03 -12.39
CA ASP A 413 -19.28 15.05 -13.78
C ASP A 413 -18.39 16.28 -14.03
N SER A 414 -18.80 17.46 -13.56
CA SER A 414 -18.02 18.70 -13.67
C SER A 414 -16.71 18.63 -12.89
N VAL A 415 -16.71 18.10 -11.66
CA VAL A 415 -15.50 17.92 -10.85
C VAL A 415 -14.53 16.95 -11.54
N ALA A 416 -15.02 15.85 -12.08
CA ALA A 416 -14.21 14.90 -12.83
C ALA A 416 -13.60 15.56 -14.08
N GLN A 417 -14.34 16.42 -14.77
CA GLN A 417 -13.84 17.18 -15.91
C GLN A 417 -12.77 18.22 -15.53
N VAL A 418 -13.01 18.98 -14.46
CA VAL A 418 -12.19 20.14 -14.05
C VAL A 418 -10.94 19.73 -13.27
N LEU A 419 -11.07 18.81 -12.30
CA LEU A 419 -9.97 18.40 -11.42
C LEU A 419 -9.42 17.01 -11.77
N GLY A 420 -10.25 16.12 -12.33
CA GLY A 420 -9.83 14.78 -12.77
C GLY A 420 -9.23 13.96 -11.63
N ALA A 421 -8.01 13.44 -11.85
CA ALA A 421 -7.26 12.70 -10.83
C ALA A 421 -6.84 13.55 -9.62
N SER A 422 -6.85 14.88 -9.77
CA SER A 422 -6.40 15.87 -8.79
C SER A 422 -7.49 16.22 -7.76
N LEU A 423 -8.57 15.45 -7.65
CA LEU A 423 -9.60 15.68 -6.64
C LEU A 423 -9.03 15.39 -5.24
N PRO A 424 -8.91 16.40 -4.35
CA PRO A 424 -8.41 16.19 -2.99
C PRO A 424 -9.35 15.30 -2.18
N ALA A 425 -8.78 14.55 -1.22
CA ALA A 425 -9.55 13.70 -0.31
C ALA A 425 -10.58 14.50 0.51
N ASN A 426 -10.20 15.71 0.93
CA ASN A 426 -11.08 16.67 1.58
C ASN A 426 -11.50 17.74 0.55
N ALA A 427 -12.68 17.59 -0.04
CA ALA A 427 -13.19 18.48 -1.07
C ALA A 427 -13.74 19.81 -0.49
N SER A 428 -12.87 20.61 0.13
CA SER A 428 -13.15 22.00 0.52
C SER A 428 -12.93 22.95 -0.66
N PHE A 429 -13.41 24.20 -0.52
CA PHE A 429 -13.10 25.25 -1.50
C PHE A 429 -11.59 25.44 -1.63
N GLN A 430 -10.89 25.55 -0.50
CA GLN A 430 -9.44 25.79 -0.46
C GLN A 430 -8.66 24.68 -1.17
N ASN A 431 -8.99 23.41 -0.91
CA ASN A 431 -8.28 22.30 -1.52
C ASN A 431 -8.61 22.15 -3.01
N GLY A 432 -9.86 22.43 -3.41
CA GLY A 432 -10.25 22.45 -4.82
C GLY A 432 -9.56 23.57 -5.60
N ALA A 433 -9.49 24.77 -5.00
CA ALA A 433 -8.78 25.92 -5.55
C ALA A 433 -7.27 25.67 -5.64
N ALA A 434 -6.65 25.09 -4.60
CA ALA A 434 -5.24 24.73 -4.60
C ALA A 434 -4.92 23.66 -5.66
N ALA A 435 -5.75 22.64 -5.81
CA ALA A 435 -5.59 21.64 -6.88
C ALA A 435 -5.74 22.25 -8.28
N ALA A 436 -6.69 23.18 -8.46
CA ALA A 436 -6.82 23.93 -9.71
C ALA A 436 -5.59 24.80 -9.99
N LEU A 437 -5.07 25.50 -8.98
CA LEU A 437 -3.85 26.30 -9.07
C LEU A 437 -2.64 25.43 -9.40
N ALA A 438 -2.48 24.25 -8.80
CA ALA A 438 -1.42 23.31 -9.14
C ALA A 438 -1.46 22.94 -10.64
N ARG A 439 -2.65 22.57 -11.17
CA ARG A 439 -2.82 22.26 -12.60
C ARG A 439 -2.60 23.46 -13.53
N LEU A 440 -3.07 24.64 -13.13
CA LEU A 440 -2.88 25.87 -13.92
C LEU A 440 -1.42 26.30 -13.93
N GLY A 441 -0.70 26.12 -12.82
CA GLY A 441 0.73 26.41 -12.72
C GLY A 441 1.54 25.67 -13.77
N ASP A 442 1.21 24.39 -14.02
CA ASP A 442 1.83 23.58 -15.07
C ASP A 442 1.73 24.20 -16.47
N ARG A 443 0.64 24.93 -16.73
CA ARG A 443 0.37 25.54 -18.04
C ARG A 443 0.96 26.92 -18.18
N LEU A 444 1.32 27.55 -17.06
CA LEU A 444 2.06 28.81 -17.02
C LEU A 444 3.56 28.59 -17.21
N ILE A 445 4.03 27.34 -17.27
CA ILE A 445 5.42 27.02 -17.61
C ILE A 445 5.63 27.31 -19.11
N PRO A 446 6.56 28.19 -19.48
CA PRO A 446 6.88 28.45 -20.88
C PRO A 446 7.32 27.15 -21.57
N THR A 447 6.80 26.85 -22.75
CA THR A 447 7.23 25.65 -23.53
C THR A 447 8.22 26.00 -24.64
N ALA A 448 8.35 27.28 -24.97
CA ALA A 448 9.25 27.80 -26.00
C ALA A 448 9.67 29.23 -25.64
N PRO A 449 10.77 29.75 -26.23
CA PRO A 449 11.11 31.17 -26.15
C PRO A 449 9.92 32.02 -26.61
N MET A 450 9.58 33.02 -25.80
CA MET A 450 8.43 33.89 -26.02
C MET A 450 8.88 35.29 -26.42
N ASP A 451 8.08 35.95 -27.26
CA ASP A 451 8.24 37.38 -27.54
C ASP A 451 7.87 38.23 -26.30
N GLU A 452 8.42 39.44 -26.20
CA GLU A 452 8.23 40.38 -25.09
C GLU A 452 6.75 40.58 -24.62
N PRO A 453 5.74 40.76 -25.50
CA PRO A 453 4.35 40.89 -25.06
C PRO A 453 3.81 39.61 -24.41
N ALA A 454 4.22 38.43 -24.90
CA ALA A 454 3.83 37.14 -24.33
C ALA A 454 4.51 36.93 -22.97
N THR A 455 5.79 37.31 -22.83
CA THR A 455 6.49 37.32 -21.53
C THR A 455 5.77 38.21 -20.51
N THR A 456 5.36 39.42 -20.91
CA THR A 456 4.63 40.34 -20.03
C THR A 456 3.25 39.80 -19.63
N ALA A 457 2.55 39.14 -20.55
CA ALA A 457 1.28 38.48 -20.25
C ALA A 457 1.46 37.32 -19.26
N MET A 458 2.50 36.51 -19.44
CA MET A 458 2.85 35.40 -18.55
C MET A 458 3.22 35.89 -17.15
N GLN A 459 4.03 36.95 -17.04
CA GLN A 459 4.35 37.58 -15.75
C GLN A 459 3.08 38.05 -15.02
N ARG A 460 2.11 38.63 -15.73
CA ARG A 460 0.82 39.02 -15.14
C ARG A 460 0.00 37.81 -14.70
N ALA A 461 0.04 36.71 -15.45
CA ALA A 461 -0.64 35.47 -15.09
C ALA A 461 -0.03 34.83 -13.83
N TRP A 462 1.30 34.80 -13.69
CA TRP A 462 1.96 34.33 -12.46
C TRP A 462 1.62 35.20 -11.25
N LYS A 463 1.57 36.53 -11.40
CA LYS A 463 1.12 37.42 -10.33
C LYS A 463 -0.33 37.15 -9.91
N ALA A 464 -1.24 36.96 -10.87
CA ALA A 464 -2.63 36.59 -10.59
C ALA A 464 -2.73 35.21 -9.91
N TRP A 465 -1.89 34.26 -10.33
CA TRP A 465 -1.79 32.93 -9.72
C TRP A 465 -1.35 32.99 -8.26
N ILE A 466 -0.29 33.76 -7.95
CA ILE A 466 0.18 33.97 -6.58
C ILE A 466 -0.90 34.65 -5.73
N ALA A 467 -1.57 35.68 -6.26
CA ALA A 467 -2.65 36.37 -5.54
C ALA A 467 -3.83 35.44 -5.22
N CYS A 468 -4.22 34.57 -6.15
CA CYS A 468 -5.25 33.56 -5.89
C CYS A 468 -4.81 32.60 -4.77
N LEU A 469 -3.55 32.18 -4.77
CA LEU A 469 -3.05 31.26 -3.75
C LEU A 469 -2.95 31.92 -2.36
N ASP A 470 -2.54 33.19 -2.29
CA ASP A 470 -2.49 33.98 -1.06
C ASP A 470 -3.90 34.24 -0.49
N ALA A 471 -4.92 34.32 -1.34
CA ALA A 471 -6.31 34.42 -0.91
C ALA A 471 -6.92 33.07 -0.45
N VAL A 472 -6.40 31.93 -0.93
CA VAL A 472 -6.82 30.58 -0.50
C VAL A 472 -6.28 30.24 0.88
N ASP A 473 -4.98 30.49 1.08
CA ASP A 473 -4.24 30.17 2.30
C ASP A 473 -3.22 31.30 2.51
N PRO A 474 -3.19 31.95 3.69
CA PRO A 474 -2.32 33.11 3.92
C PRO A 474 -0.85 32.81 3.62
N PRO A 475 -0.02 33.83 3.33
CA PRO A 475 1.40 33.64 3.07
C PRO A 475 2.12 32.91 4.21
N GLY A 476 2.77 31.78 3.87
CA GLY A 476 3.41 30.88 4.82
C GLY A 476 2.47 29.83 5.43
N GLY A 477 1.20 29.79 5.02
CA GLY A 477 0.32 28.65 5.25
C GLY A 477 0.81 27.42 4.48
N SER A 478 0.48 26.24 5.00
CA SER A 478 1.03 24.97 4.50
C SER A 478 0.62 24.63 3.06
N ILE A 479 -0.58 25.04 2.63
CA ILE A 479 -1.07 24.79 1.26
C ILE A 479 -0.42 25.81 0.32
N ASN A 480 -0.35 27.08 0.74
CA ASN A 480 0.28 28.16 -0.01
C ASN A 480 1.77 27.85 -0.29
N GLU A 481 2.53 27.57 0.76
CA GLU A 481 3.97 27.31 0.64
C GLU A 481 4.23 26.06 -0.21
N ARG A 482 3.52 24.96 0.05
CA ARG A 482 3.67 23.71 -0.72
C ARG A 482 3.34 23.89 -2.19
N THR A 483 2.24 24.57 -2.53
CA THR A 483 1.83 24.76 -3.93
C THR A 483 2.84 25.64 -4.69
N LYS A 484 3.40 26.67 -4.04
CA LYS A 484 4.50 27.48 -4.60
C LYS A 484 5.77 26.65 -4.82
N LEU A 485 6.17 25.83 -3.85
CA LEU A 485 7.34 24.96 -3.97
C LEU A 485 7.18 23.94 -5.10
N LEU A 486 6.00 23.32 -5.23
CA LEU A 486 5.69 22.39 -6.33
C LEU A 486 5.76 23.08 -7.70
N ALA A 487 5.19 24.29 -7.82
CA ALA A 487 5.28 25.07 -9.06
C ALA A 487 6.74 25.44 -9.38
N LEU A 488 7.52 25.83 -8.37
CA LEU A 488 8.93 26.19 -8.53
C LEU A 488 9.78 25.01 -8.98
N GLU A 489 9.68 23.85 -8.30
CA GLU A 489 10.38 22.62 -8.71
C GLU A 489 10.05 22.27 -10.16
N ARG A 490 8.77 22.41 -10.55
CA ARG A 490 8.33 22.06 -11.89
C ARG A 490 8.87 23.00 -12.96
N ILE A 491 8.88 24.30 -12.71
CA ILE A 491 9.49 25.27 -13.62
C ILE A 491 10.97 24.94 -13.83
N MET A 492 11.68 24.57 -12.77
CA MET A 492 13.12 24.24 -12.84
C MET A 492 13.41 22.85 -13.44
N THR A 493 12.43 21.96 -13.52
CA THR A 493 12.60 20.60 -14.07
C THR A 493 12.12 20.49 -15.51
N ASP A 494 10.95 21.08 -15.81
CA ASP A 494 10.28 20.95 -17.11
C ASP A 494 10.40 22.22 -17.97
N GLY A 495 10.77 23.35 -17.38
CA GLY A 495 10.87 24.64 -18.07
C GLY A 495 12.13 24.77 -18.94
N PRO A 496 12.12 25.68 -19.94
CA PRO A 496 13.28 25.95 -20.76
C PRO A 496 14.34 26.68 -19.94
N ASP A 497 15.61 26.36 -20.21
CA ASP A 497 16.77 26.89 -19.49
C ASP A 497 16.67 28.43 -19.34
N PRO A 498 16.75 28.95 -18.11
CA PRO A 498 16.57 30.37 -17.81
C PRO A 498 17.65 31.26 -18.45
N THR A 499 18.77 30.68 -18.90
CA THR A 499 19.80 31.38 -19.69
C THR A 499 19.25 31.86 -21.03
N TYR A 500 18.30 31.12 -21.62
CA TYR A 500 17.70 31.43 -22.92
C TYR A 500 16.25 31.94 -22.81
N SER A 501 15.59 31.73 -21.67
CA SER A 501 14.20 32.12 -21.44
C SER A 501 14.08 33.08 -20.25
N LEU A 502 13.95 34.37 -20.56
CA LEU A 502 13.69 35.41 -19.54
C LEU A 502 12.39 35.13 -18.77
N ALA A 503 11.37 34.59 -19.44
CA ALA A 503 10.10 34.24 -18.82
C ALA A 503 10.27 33.16 -17.73
N THR A 504 11.15 32.18 -17.94
CA THR A 504 11.47 31.16 -16.92
C THR A 504 12.18 31.79 -15.74
N ALA A 505 13.23 32.59 -16.01
CA ALA A 505 14.00 33.26 -14.96
C ALA A 505 13.12 34.17 -14.09
N ASP A 506 12.19 34.91 -14.70
CA ASP A 506 11.25 35.77 -13.99
C ASP A 506 10.21 34.98 -13.18
N ALA A 507 9.72 33.85 -13.69
CA ALA A 507 8.80 32.99 -12.96
C ALA A 507 9.46 32.39 -11.71
N ILE A 508 10.69 31.86 -11.84
CA ILE A 508 11.50 31.34 -10.71
C ILE A 508 11.67 32.44 -9.66
N ARG A 509 12.07 33.64 -10.08
CA ARG A 509 12.27 34.79 -9.20
C ARG A 509 10.98 35.19 -8.48
N GLN A 510 9.88 35.38 -9.21
CA GLN A 510 8.61 35.81 -8.61
C GLN A 510 8.10 34.83 -7.56
N ILE A 511 8.15 33.53 -7.83
CA ILE A 511 7.69 32.52 -6.88
C ILE A 511 8.63 32.46 -5.67
N THR A 512 9.95 32.51 -5.90
CA THR A 512 10.97 32.50 -4.83
C THR A 512 10.80 33.68 -3.86
N LEU A 513 10.47 34.87 -4.38
CA LEU A 513 10.23 36.06 -3.55
C LEU A 513 8.87 36.06 -2.86
N SER A 514 7.92 35.26 -3.34
CA SER A 514 6.60 35.11 -2.71
C SER A 514 6.58 34.09 -1.55
N LEU A 515 7.68 33.36 -1.34
CA LEU A 515 7.86 32.42 -0.22
C LEU A 515 8.37 33.16 1.02
N THR A 516 7.97 32.69 2.21
CA THR A 516 8.31 33.33 3.49
C THR A 516 9.63 32.84 4.10
N TRP A 517 10.16 31.70 3.66
CA TRP A 517 11.47 31.14 4.06
C TRP A 517 11.70 31.05 5.58
N ARG A 518 10.65 30.78 6.35
CA ARG A 518 10.71 30.66 7.81
C ARG A 518 11.48 29.41 8.23
N SER A 519 11.98 29.39 9.47
CA SER A 519 12.71 28.23 10.03
C SER A 519 11.83 27.02 10.28
N ASP A 520 10.52 27.23 10.48
CA ASP A 520 9.50 26.18 10.67
C ASP A 520 8.80 25.76 9.37
N GLY A 521 9.12 26.42 8.24
CA GLY A 521 8.51 26.19 6.93
C GLY A 521 9.18 25.07 6.12
N GLN A 522 8.52 24.65 5.04
CA GLN A 522 9.03 23.59 4.15
C GLN A 522 10.07 24.10 3.13
N ALA A 523 10.15 25.42 2.89
CA ALA A 523 10.99 25.98 1.83
C ALA A 523 12.49 25.72 2.03
N ARG A 524 13.00 25.83 3.27
CA ARG A 524 14.42 25.63 3.57
C ARG A 524 14.88 24.20 3.28
N ASP A 525 14.16 23.22 3.83
CA ASP A 525 14.44 21.79 3.61
C ASP A 525 14.30 21.39 2.14
N THR A 526 13.34 22.01 1.43
CA THR A 526 13.12 21.75 0.01
C THR A 526 14.27 22.30 -0.83
N LEU A 527 14.81 23.48 -0.52
CA LEU A 527 15.99 24.00 -1.20
C LEU A 527 17.22 23.11 -1.02
N LEU A 528 17.47 22.62 0.21
CA LEU A 528 18.58 21.69 0.46
C LEU A 528 18.45 20.43 -0.40
N ARG A 529 17.21 19.92 -0.56
CA ARG A 529 16.92 18.77 -1.43
C ARG A 529 17.13 19.09 -2.90
N TRP A 530 16.73 20.27 -3.37
CA TRP A 530 16.93 20.67 -4.76
C TRP A 530 18.41 20.77 -5.15
N LEU A 531 19.29 21.15 -4.21
CA LEU A 531 20.74 21.12 -4.43
C LEU A 531 21.28 19.69 -4.67
N ASP A 532 20.61 18.68 -4.11
CA ASP A 532 20.90 17.25 -4.27
C ASP A 532 20.13 16.58 -5.42
N LEU A 533 19.31 17.32 -6.17
CA LEU A 533 18.55 16.77 -7.30
C LEU A 533 19.27 17.06 -8.62
N GLU A 534 19.77 16.02 -9.27
CA GLU A 534 20.42 16.12 -10.59
C GLU A 534 19.46 16.58 -11.70
N ALA A 535 18.17 16.25 -11.56
CA ALA A 535 17.12 16.67 -12.50
C ALA A 535 16.96 18.20 -12.59
N ILE A 536 17.39 18.95 -11.57
CA ILE A 536 17.34 20.41 -11.56
C ILE A 536 18.67 20.95 -12.08
N ALA A 537 18.61 21.74 -13.16
CA ALA A 537 19.81 22.26 -13.80
C ALA A 537 20.47 23.39 -12.97
N THR A 538 21.78 23.58 -13.15
CA THR A 538 22.55 24.59 -12.40
C THR A 538 22.08 26.03 -12.70
N PRO A 539 21.73 26.39 -13.96
CA PRO A 539 21.21 27.72 -14.27
C PRO A 539 19.94 28.07 -13.46
N ASP A 540 19.02 27.12 -13.25
CA ASP A 540 17.82 27.33 -12.44
C ASP A 540 18.15 27.62 -10.98
N LEU A 541 19.04 26.82 -10.39
CA LEU A 541 19.53 27.03 -9.03
C LEU A 541 20.30 28.36 -8.89
N ASN A 542 21.03 28.79 -9.92
CA ASN A 542 21.67 30.10 -9.94
C ASN A 542 20.63 31.22 -9.83
N VAL A 543 19.55 31.19 -10.63
CA VAL A 543 18.49 32.22 -10.57
C VAL A 543 17.83 32.24 -9.20
N LEU A 544 17.49 31.07 -8.67
CA LEU A 544 16.85 30.92 -7.36
C LEU A 544 17.74 31.45 -6.23
N THR A 545 19.00 30.99 -6.17
CA THR A 545 19.94 31.39 -5.09
C THR A 545 20.34 32.85 -5.21
N THR A 546 20.41 33.41 -6.43
CA THR A 546 20.62 34.84 -6.64
C THR A 546 19.43 35.66 -6.16
N ALA A 547 18.20 35.24 -6.45
CA ALA A 547 16.99 35.91 -5.96
C ALA A 547 16.93 35.88 -4.43
N LEU A 548 17.33 34.77 -3.82
CA LEU A 548 17.47 34.65 -2.37
C LEU A 548 18.49 35.65 -1.79
N GLY A 549 19.73 35.63 -2.29
CA GLY A 549 20.81 36.45 -1.73
C GLY A 549 20.67 37.96 -1.99
N THR A 550 19.82 38.38 -2.93
CA THR A 550 19.68 39.80 -3.32
C THR A 550 18.36 40.44 -2.90
N GLN A 551 17.26 39.67 -2.81
CA GLN A 551 15.90 40.23 -2.78
C GLN A 551 14.95 39.60 -1.74
N SER A 552 15.19 38.38 -1.24
CA SER A 552 14.22 37.69 -0.37
C SER A 552 14.28 38.10 1.12
N GLY A 553 15.38 38.72 1.56
CA GLY A 553 15.58 39.14 2.95
C GLY A 553 15.72 37.98 3.94
N VAL A 554 16.08 36.77 3.48
CA VAL A 554 16.27 35.61 4.35
C VAL A 554 17.45 35.82 5.30
N GLU A 555 17.24 35.55 6.58
CA GLU A 555 18.25 35.71 7.61
C GLU A 555 19.51 34.89 7.31
N GLY A 556 20.66 35.57 7.32
CA GLY A 556 21.98 34.95 7.15
C GLY A 556 22.37 34.60 5.71
N ILE A 557 21.51 34.84 4.71
CA ILE A 557 21.82 34.59 3.30
C ILE A 557 22.15 35.91 2.62
N ASP A 558 23.33 35.99 2.02
CA ASP A 558 23.78 37.10 1.18
C ASP A 558 24.14 36.62 -0.25
N VAL A 559 24.67 37.53 -1.06
CA VAL A 559 25.09 37.25 -2.45
C VAL A 559 26.18 36.16 -2.53
N SER A 560 26.91 35.86 -1.46
CA SER A 560 27.93 34.80 -1.46
C SER A 560 27.33 33.39 -1.53
N PHE A 561 26.05 33.23 -1.21
CA PHE A 561 25.29 31.98 -1.36
C PHE A 561 24.72 31.79 -2.77
N ALA A 562 24.93 32.75 -3.69
CA ALA A 562 24.51 32.59 -5.08
C ALA A 562 25.40 31.57 -5.80
N LEU A 563 24.79 30.48 -6.27
CA LEU A 563 25.49 29.45 -7.03
C LEU A 563 25.86 30.02 -8.41
N SER A 564 27.08 29.83 -8.90
CA SER A 564 27.45 30.24 -10.27
C SER A 564 26.66 29.45 -11.33
N SER A 565 26.27 30.07 -12.45
CA SER A 565 25.58 29.37 -13.55
C SER A 565 26.40 28.24 -14.19
N LYS A 566 27.72 28.24 -14.01
CA LYS A 566 28.65 27.19 -14.46
C LYS A 566 29.09 26.23 -13.35
N ALA A 567 28.47 26.30 -12.17
CA ALA A 567 28.83 25.47 -11.03
C ALA A 567 28.58 23.97 -11.29
N GLY A 568 29.59 23.16 -11.00
CA GLY A 568 29.47 21.70 -11.00
C GLY A 568 28.86 21.15 -9.70
N TRP A 569 28.71 19.83 -9.63
CA TRP A 569 28.11 19.12 -8.49
C TRP A 569 28.77 19.42 -7.15
N SER A 570 30.11 19.50 -7.11
CA SER A 570 30.87 19.77 -5.88
C SER A 570 30.46 21.09 -5.22
N HIS A 571 30.18 22.13 -6.01
CA HIS A 571 29.79 23.43 -5.50
C HIS A 571 28.34 23.42 -4.96
N ARG A 572 27.47 22.58 -5.52
CA ARG A 572 26.10 22.39 -5.01
C ARG A 572 26.13 21.76 -3.62
N VAL A 573 26.93 20.70 -3.46
CA VAL A 573 27.12 20.01 -2.17
C VAL A 573 27.71 20.98 -1.13
N GLU A 574 28.74 21.73 -1.50
CA GLU A 574 29.36 22.72 -0.61
C GLU A 574 28.37 23.84 -0.21
N LEU A 575 27.52 24.29 -1.13
CA LEU A 575 26.48 25.28 -0.85
C LEU A 575 25.40 24.70 0.08
N ARG A 576 24.98 23.46 -0.16
CA ARG A 576 24.02 22.75 0.69
C ARG A 576 24.53 22.63 2.12
N ASP A 577 25.77 22.20 2.31
CA ASP A 577 26.35 21.99 3.63
C ASP A 577 26.49 23.32 4.40
N ARG A 578 26.84 24.40 3.70
CA ARG A 578 26.84 25.76 4.26
C ARG A 578 25.45 26.22 4.69
N LEU A 579 24.44 26.03 3.84
CA LEU A 579 23.04 26.38 4.16
C LEU A 579 22.49 25.52 5.32
N ALA A 580 22.78 24.22 5.33
CA ALA A 580 22.37 23.32 6.42
C ALA A 580 23.01 23.70 7.75
N THR A 581 24.28 24.10 7.73
CA THR A 581 24.98 24.62 8.92
C THR A 581 24.37 25.95 9.39
N LEU A 582 24.13 26.88 8.46
CA LEU A 582 23.52 28.18 8.75
C LEU A 582 22.14 28.04 9.40
N TRP A 583 21.33 27.09 8.94
CA TRP A 583 19.97 26.87 9.45
C TRP A 583 19.91 25.95 10.66
N GLY A 584 21.05 25.47 11.18
CA GLY A 584 21.09 24.63 12.37
C GLY A 584 20.56 23.21 12.16
N SER A 585 20.51 22.73 10.92
CA SER A 585 19.98 21.41 10.54
C SER A 585 21.02 20.27 10.64
N ALA A 586 22.13 20.46 11.36
CA ALA A 586 23.24 19.51 11.45
C ALA A 586 23.21 18.64 12.73
N PRO A 587 22.68 17.40 12.67
CA PRO A 587 22.93 16.38 13.71
C PRO A 587 24.32 15.72 13.55
N ALA A 588 24.86 15.15 14.63
CA ALA A 588 26.18 14.49 14.69
C ALA A 588 26.37 13.29 13.73
N VAL A 589 25.26 12.73 13.22
CA VAL A 589 25.23 11.83 12.06
C VAL A 589 24.15 12.38 11.13
N SER A 590 24.52 12.78 9.92
CA SER A 590 23.59 13.41 8.99
C SER A 590 22.46 12.44 8.63
N ARG A 591 21.21 12.93 8.57
CA ARG A 591 20.04 12.13 8.16
C ARG A 591 20.27 11.40 6.83
N SER A 592 20.99 12.04 5.89
CA SER A 592 21.37 11.47 4.60
C SER A 592 22.26 10.24 4.73
N GLU A 593 23.20 10.22 5.69
CA GLU A 593 24.04 9.05 5.96
C GLU A 593 23.21 7.88 6.48
N LEU A 594 22.28 8.13 7.41
CA LEU A 594 21.35 7.09 7.91
C LEU A 594 20.44 6.56 6.80
N VAL A 595 19.93 7.43 5.92
CA VAL A 595 19.14 7.04 4.74
C VAL A 595 19.97 6.19 3.78
N THR A 596 21.24 6.52 3.57
CA THR A 596 22.16 5.76 2.70
C THR A 596 22.44 4.37 3.28
N GLN A 597 22.71 4.28 4.59
CA GLN A 597 22.91 2.99 5.26
C GLN A 597 21.64 2.12 5.21
N TRP A 598 20.48 2.73 5.48
CA TRP A 598 19.17 2.08 5.37
C TRP A 598 18.90 1.59 3.94
N SER A 599 19.20 2.40 2.92
CA SER A 599 18.90 2.06 1.52
C SER A 599 19.73 0.88 1.03
N VAL A 600 20.98 0.74 1.49
CA VAL A 600 21.81 -0.45 1.27
C VAL A 600 21.14 -1.69 1.86
N SER A 601 20.67 -1.63 3.12
CA SER A 601 19.99 -2.77 3.76
C SER A 601 18.72 -3.18 3.00
N VAL A 602 17.92 -2.22 2.54
CA VAL A 602 16.73 -2.51 1.72
C VAL A 602 17.11 -3.14 0.38
N ARG A 603 18.10 -2.59 -0.33
CA ARG A 603 18.56 -3.12 -1.62
C ARG A 603 19.10 -4.55 -1.49
N ASN A 604 19.80 -4.86 -0.40
CA ASN A 604 20.28 -6.21 -0.12
C ASN A 604 19.10 -7.20 0.03
N VAL A 605 18.06 -6.83 0.79
CA VAL A 605 16.86 -7.69 0.95
C VAL A 605 16.07 -7.81 -0.35
N LEU A 606 15.96 -6.73 -1.14
CA LEU A 606 15.29 -6.75 -2.44
C LEU A 606 16.04 -7.61 -3.46
N GLY A 607 17.38 -7.56 -3.47
CA GLY A 607 18.24 -8.30 -4.41
C GLY A 607 18.40 -9.80 -4.09
N ALA A 608 18.13 -10.23 -2.86
CA ALA A 608 18.32 -11.62 -2.42
C ALA A 608 17.25 -12.63 -2.91
N TYR A 609 16.56 -12.34 -4.01
CA TYR A 609 15.50 -13.24 -4.53
C TYR A 609 16.08 -14.52 -5.14
N THR A 610 15.63 -15.67 -4.64
CA THR A 610 15.91 -17.00 -5.22
C THR A 610 14.61 -17.63 -5.73
N GLU A 611 14.61 -18.08 -6.99
CA GLU A 611 13.50 -18.89 -7.52
C GLU A 611 13.32 -20.17 -6.70
N GLY A 612 12.08 -20.51 -6.35
CA GLY A 612 11.76 -21.68 -5.50
C GLY A 612 11.71 -21.43 -3.99
N THR A 613 11.72 -20.17 -3.55
CA THR A 613 11.60 -19.79 -2.13
C THR A 613 10.29 -20.32 -1.51
N SER A 614 10.39 -20.95 -0.33
CA SER A 614 9.21 -21.50 0.36
C SER A 614 8.26 -20.39 0.87
N PRO A 615 6.94 -20.65 1.02
CA PRO A 615 6.00 -19.63 1.49
C PRO A 615 6.39 -18.98 2.82
N THR A 616 7.02 -19.73 3.73
CA THR A 616 7.49 -19.23 5.02
C THR A 616 8.71 -18.31 4.87
N GLN A 617 9.64 -18.64 3.97
CA GLN A 617 10.78 -17.76 3.65
C GLN A 617 10.30 -16.43 3.03
N ARG A 618 9.26 -16.47 2.19
CA ARG A 618 8.63 -15.25 1.64
C ARG A 618 8.02 -14.38 2.73
N LEU A 619 7.33 -14.98 3.69
CA LEU A 619 6.79 -14.26 4.85
C LEU A 619 7.92 -13.68 5.73
N ALA A 620 9.02 -14.41 5.90
CA ALA A 620 10.19 -13.91 6.62
C ALA A 620 10.80 -12.68 5.94
N ARG A 621 10.93 -12.72 4.61
CA ARG A 621 11.37 -11.58 3.80
C ARG A 621 10.41 -10.39 3.91
N ALA A 622 9.10 -10.64 3.89
CA ALA A 622 8.09 -9.62 4.13
C ALA A 622 8.25 -8.97 5.52
N ALA A 623 8.48 -9.76 6.58
CA ALA A 623 8.73 -9.25 7.92
C ALA A 623 9.99 -8.37 8.02
N ARG A 624 11.08 -8.73 7.31
CA ARG A 624 12.29 -7.89 7.21
C ARG A 624 11.99 -6.54 6.55
N LEU A 625 11.28 -6.56 5.43
CA LEU A 625 10.90 -5.35 4.70
C LEU A 625 9.95 -4.46 5.50
N ALA A 626 9.01 -5.05 6.25
CA ALA A 626 8.12 -4.31 7.13
C ALA A 626 8.90 -3.57 8.23
N ARG A 627 9.86 -4.24 8.88
CA ARG A 627 10.73 -3.59 9.88
C ARG A 627 11.57 -2.47 9.27
N LEU A 628 12.21 -2.70 8.12
CA LEU A 628 12.93 -1.65 7.40
C LEU A 628 12.03 -0.46 7.03
N SER A 629 10.78 -0.72 6.66
CA SER A 629 9.78 0.32 6.38
C SER A 629 9.38 1.10 7.63
N SER A 630 9.39 0.47 8.81
CA SER A 630 9.19 1.18 10.08
C SER A 630 10.35 2.11 10.42
N THR A 631 11.58 1.69 10.13
CA THR A 631 12.77 2.56 10.26
C THR A 631 12.68 3.75 9.30
N ALA A 632 12.25 3.51 8.06
CA ALA A 632 12.00 4.58 7.08
C ALA A 632 10.96 5.60 7.57
N ALA A 633 9.87 5.13 8.19
CA ALA A 633 8.85 6.01 8.75
C ALA A 633 9.39 6.93 9.85
N ARG A 634 10.30 6.43 10.70
CA ARG A 634 10.97 7.23 11.76
C ARG A 634 11.96 8.24 11.16
N LEU A 635 12.79 7.79 10.21
CA LEU A 635 13.71 8.66 9.45
C LEU A 635 12.96 9.76 8.68
N TRP A 636 11.74 9.48 8.20
CA TRP A 636 10.93 10.47 7.50
C TRP A 636 10.51 11.63 8.41
N ILE A 637 10.19 11.36 9.67
CA ILE A 637 9.74 12.36 10.64
C ILE A 637 10.91 13.09 11.31
N GLY A 638 12.12 12.58 11.15
CA GLY A 638 13.31 13.13 11.80
C GLY A 638 13.47 12.66 13.24
N GLU A 639 12.82 11.55 13.63
CA GLU A 639 13.17 10.89 14.89
C GLU A 639 14.63 10.41 14.82
N ALA A 640 15.38 10.62 15.91
CA ALA A 640 16.73 10.11 16.03
C ALA A 640 16.68 8.57 16.05
N VAL A 641 17.11 7.95 14.95
CA VAL A 641 17.32 6.51 14.86
C VAL A 641 18.80 6.25 15.14
N GLY A 642 19.12 5.46 16.17
CA GLY A 642 20.49 5.07 16.43
C GLY A 642 21.05 4.21 15.28
N SER A 643 22.34 4.35 14.95
CA SER A 643 22.99 3.49 13.95
C SER A 643 22.94 2.00 14.34
N ARG A 644 22.81 1.68 15.65
CA ARG A 644 22.60 0.31 16.15
C ARG A 644 21.23 -0.25 15.77
N ASP A 645 20.16 0.53 15.87
CA ASP A 645 18.77 0.12 15.53
C ASP A 645 18.62 -0.22 14.03
N LEU A 646 19.51 0.30 13.18
CA LEU A 646 19.48 0.13 11.72
C LEU A 646 20.08 -1.17 11.20
N GLN A 647 20.95 -1.85 11.96
CA GLN A 647 21.71 -3.01 11.47
C GLN A 647 21.70 -4.22 12.42
N ALA A 648 21.82 -4.03 13.74
CA ALA A 648 22.06 -5.16 14.66
C ALA A 648 20.78 -5.93 15.03
N ASP A 649 19.65 -5.24 15.19
CA ASP A 649 18.39 -5.87 15.65
C ASP A 649 17.59 -6.51 14.53
N LEU A 650 17.83 -6.11 13.27
CA LEU A 650 17.04 -6.54 12.10
C LEU A 650 17.30 -7.98 11.68
N GLU A 651 18.55 -8.44 11.80
CA GLU A 651 18.98 -9.77 11.36
C GLU A 651 19.09 -10.76 12.53
N SER A 652 19.65 -10.38 13.67
CA SER A 652 19.93 -11.31 14.78
C SER A 652 18.68 -12.05 15.29
N ASP A 653 17.61 -11.32 15.60
CA ASP A 653 16.43 -11.93 16.25
C ASP A 653 15.54 -12.71 15.29
N LEU A 654 15.40 -12.20 14.07
CA LEU A 654 14.60 -12.88 13.04
C LEU A 654 15.31 -14.15 12.58
N GLU A 655 16.62 -14.07 12.36
CA GLU A 655 17.45 -15.21 12.00
C GLU A 655 17.48 -16.24 13.13
N ALA A 656 17.56 -15.82 14.40
CA ALA A 656 17.44 -16.73 15.55
C ALA A 656 16.07 -17.43 15.61
N LYS A 657 14.97 -16.72 15.31
CA LYS A 657 13.61 -17.30 15.24
C LYS A 657 13.45 -18.25 14.04
N LEU A 658 14.02 -17.93 12.89
CA LEU A 658 14.01 -18.80 11.71
C LEU A 658 14.89 -20.05 11.89
N GLN A 659 16.07 -19.88 12.47
CA GLN A 659 17.00 -20.97 12.77
C GLN A 659 16.44 -21.89 13.84
N SER A 660 15.81 -21.38 14.90
CA SER A 660 15.17 -22.23 15.91
C SER A 660 14.04 -23.07 15.31
N ALA A 661 13.23 -22.50 14.40
CA ALA A 661 12.22 -23.26 13.67
C ALA A 661 12.79 -24.29 12.69
N ALA A 662 13.83 -23.92 11.93
CA ALA A 662 14.51 -24.82 11.00
C ALA A 662 15.22 -25.97 11.73
N VAL A 663 15.86 -25.70 12.88
CA VAL A 663 16.49 -26.71 13.75
C VAL A 663 15.44 -27.65 14.31
N GLN A 664 14.27 -27.16 14.73
CA GLN A 664 13.17 -28.02 15.14
C GLN A 664 12.77 -28.96 13.99
N GLN A 665 12.52 -28.44 12.79
CA GLN A 665 12.15 -29.24 11.62
C GLN A 665 13.21 -30.27 11.18
N ALA A 666 14.49 -29.90 11.19
CA ALA A 666 15.60 -30.77 10.82
C ALA A 666 15.86 -31.88 11.86
N THR A 667 15.75 -31.55 13.16
CA THR A 667 15.85 -32.53 14.24
C THR A 667 14.83 -33.66 14.06
N TYR A 668 13.65 -33.34 13.53
CA TYR A 668 12.58 -34.31 13.30
C TYR A 668 12.78 -35.28 12.13
N THR A 669 13.63 -34.96 11.15
CA THR A 669 13.86 -35.83 9.97
C THR A 669 15.09 -36.73 10.16
N ILE A 670 15.97 -36.36 11.10
CA ILE A 670 17.24 -37.06 11.38
C ILE A 670 17.36 -37.43 12.87
N VAL A 671 16.27 -37.87 13.52
CA VAL A 671 16.47 -38.58 14.79
C VAL A 671 16.93 -39.99 14.45
N LYS A 672 18.25 -40.22 14.43
CA LYS A 672 18.80 -41.57 14.46
C LYS A 672 18.22 -42.27 15.69
N THR A 673 17.42 -43.30 15.46
CA THR A 673 16.89 -44.14 16.53
C THR A 673 18.03 -44.59 17.43
N ASP A 674 18.01 -44.19 18.70
CA ASP A 674 18.85 -44.83 19.70
C ASP A 674 18.28 -46.23 19.97
N LYS A 675 18.62 -47.15 19.06
CA LYS A 675 18.24 -48.57 19.18
C LYS A 675 18.76 -49.17 20.50
N ALA A 676 19.77 -48.57 21.13
CA ALA A 676 20.29 -49.02 22.41
C ALA A 676 19.38 -48.63 23.59
N TRP A 677 18.68 -47.50 23.56
CA TRP A 677 17.67 -47.18 24.59
C TRP A 677 16.50 -48.15 24.52
N ALA A 678 15.91 -48.35 23.33
CA ALA A 678 14.77 -49.25 23.13
C ALA A 678 15.10 -50.69 23.53
N GLY A 679 16.32 -51.16 23.21
CA GLY A 679 16.80 -52.49 23.63
C GLY A 679 16.94 -52.62 25.15
N ARG A 680 17.50 -51.60 25.83
CA ARG A 680 17.59 -51.57 27.30
C ARG A 680 16.22 -51.52 27.96
N TYR A 681 15.29 -50.77 27.37
CA TYR A 681 13.93 -50.65 27.87
C TYR A 681 13.15 -51.97 27.77
N ALA A 682 13.24 -52.64 26.63
CA ALA A 682 12.64 -53.97 26.45
C ALA A 682 13.26 -55.01 27.39
N ALA A 683 14.60 -54.99 27.55
CA ALA A 683 15.31 -55.89 28.46
C ALA A 683 14.98 -55.67 29.94
N ALA A 684 14.57 -54.45 30.34
CA ALA A 684 14.17 -54.14 31.71
C ALA A 684 12.88 -54.85 32.15
N GLY A 685 12.06 -55.36 31.22
CA GLY A 685 10.86 -56.14 31.52
C GLY A 685 9.87 -55.39 32.42
N GLN A 686 9.55 -55.96 33.59
CA GLN A 686 8.64 -55.36 34.58
C GLN A 686 9.37 -54.62 35.72
N SER A 687 10.69 -54.43 35.63
CA SER A 687 11.46 -53.71 36.64
C SER A 687 11.11 -52.22 36.65
N ILE A 688 10.36 -51.78 37.66
CA ILE A 688 9.93 -50.39 37.83
C ILE A 688 11.14 -49.47 38.00
N THR A 689 12.11 -49.86 38.83
CA THR A 689 13.31 -49.04 39.11
C THR A 689 14.11 -48.76 37.85
N THR A 690 14.37 -49.80 37.05
CA THR A 690 15.14 -49.68 35.79
C THR A 690 14.39 -48.86 34.74
N LYS A 691 13.06 -49.04 34.62
CA LYS A 691 12.24 -48.23 33.70
C LYS A 691 12.18 -46.76 34.12
N ARG A 692 12.11 -46.48 35.43
CA ARG A 692 12.16 -45.10 35.95
C ARG A 692 13.47 -44.39 35.62
N GLU A 693 14.60 -45.08 35.77
CA GLU A 693 15.91 -44.56 35.38
C GLU A 693 15.99 -44.29 33.87
N LEU A 694 15.37 -45.14 33.04
CA LEU A 694 15.31 -44.96 31.59
C LEU A 694 14.36 -43.83 31.18
N TRP A 695 13.22 -43.64 31.88
CA TRP A 695 12.31 -42.51 31.66
C TRP A 695 12.93 -41.17 32.05
N ALA A 696 13.83 -41.15 33.04
CA ALA A 696 14.58 -39.96 33.41
C ALA A 696 15.58 -39.53 32.32
N GLN A 697 15.98 -40.44 31.43
CA GLN A 697 16.90 -40.16 30.30
C GLN A 697 16.19 -39.62 29.06
N LEU A 698 14.85 -39.62 29.01
CA LEU A 698 14.08 -39.14 27.86
C LEU A 698 14.17 -37.62 27.74
N ASN A 699 14.46 -37.13 26.52
CA ASN A 699 14.55 -35.71 26.17
C ASN A 699 13.51 -35.34 25.10
N VAL A 700 13.26 -34.03 24.93
CA VAL A 700 12.44 -33.50 23.83
C VAL A 700 13.35 -33.16 22.63
N PRO A 701 12.98 -33.51 21.39
CA PRO A 701 11.80 -34.27 20.98
C PRO A 701 11.92 -35.78 21.26
N LEU A 702 10.80 -36.42 21.60
CA LEU A 702 10.77 -37.84 21.92
C LEU A 702 10.84 -38.70 20.64
N HIS A 703 11.64 -39.77 20.66
CA HIS A 703 11.71 -40.70 19.52
C HIS A 703 10.40 -41.51 19.41
N PRO A 704 9.89 -41.81 18.19
CA PRO A 704 8.64 -42.58 18.02
C PRO A 704 8.60 -43.91 18.80
N VAL A 705 9.68 -44.69 18.74
CA VAL A 705 9.80 -45.95 19.49
C VAL A 705 9.77 -45.73 21.01
N GLU A 706 10.39 -44.67 21.51
CA GLU A 706 10.36 -44.33 22.94
C GLU A 706 8.94 -43.95 23.36
N ALA A 707 8.26 -43.16 22.52
CA ALA A 707 6.88 -42.75 22.71
C ALA A 707 5.92 -43.95 22.75
N GLU A 708 6.03 -44.87 21.79
CA GLU A 708 5.24 -46.10 21.72
C GLU A 708 5.42 -46.96 22.97
N MET A 709 6.68 -47.20 23.38
CA MET A 709 6.99 -48.02 24.56
C MET A 709 6.43 -47.42 25.85
N VAL A 710 6.58 -46.11 26.04
CA VAL A 710 6.05 -45.40 27.21
C VAL A 710 4.52 -45.36 27.19
N ALA A 711 3.92 -45.08 26.02
CA ALA A 711 2.47 -45.05 25.85
C ALA A 711 1.86 -46.44 26.10
N GLU A 712 2.51 -47.51 25.66
CA GLU A 712 2.05 -48.88 25.91
C GLU A 712 2.07 -49.21 27.40
N ASP A 713 3.13 -48.86 28.13
CA ASP A 713 3.19 -49.04 29.58
C ASP A 713 2.17 -48.16 30.33
N ALA A 714 1.86 -46.96 29.83
CA ALA A 714 0.84 -46.09 30.41
C ALA A 714 -0.59 -46.65 30.21
N VAL A 715 -0.84 -47.36 29.11
CA VAL A 715 -2.17 -47.93 28.80
C VAL A 715 -2.36 -49.33 29.39
N ARG A 716 -1.33 -50.18 29.30
CA ARG A 716 -1.41 -51.63 29.61
C ARG A 716 -0.42 -52.10 30.67
N GLY A 717 0.47 -51.24 31.16
CA GLY A 717 1.52 -51.62 32.09
C GLY A 717 0.98 -52.33 33.33
N SER A 718 1.70 -53.37 33.74
CA SER A 718 1.52 -54.08 35.02
C SER A 718 2.88 -54.21 35.69
N PRO A 719 3.02 -53.95 37.00
CA PRO A 719 1.98 -53.60 37.98
C PRO A 719 1.36 -52.20 37.82
N SER A 720 0.26 -51.89 38.54
CA SER A 720 -0.44 -50.60 38.48
C SER A 720 0.46 -49.39 38.81
N GLN A 721 1.47 -49.59 39.66
CA GLN A 721 2.47 -48.57 39.97
C GLN A 721 3.30 -48.17 38.74
N LEU A 722 3.71 -49.14 37.91
CA LEU A 722 4.43 -48.86 36.66
C LEU A 722 3.55 -48.01 35.73
N ARG A 723 2.27 -48.35 35.62
CA ARG A 723 1.30 -47.61 34.81
C ARG A 723 1.14 -46.17 35.28
N GLY A 724 1.00 -45.95 36.59
CA GLY A 724 0.86 -44.61 37.17
C GLY A 724 2.07 -43.71 36.88
N GLU A 725 3.28 -44.25 36.96
CA GLU A 725 4.50 -43.52 36.63
C GLU A 725 4.61 -43.23 35.13
N ALA A 726 4.30 -44.21 34.27
CA ALA A 726 4.26 -44.03 32.82
C ALA A 726 3.24 -42.95 32.41
N VAL A 727 2.06 -42.89 33.05
CA VAL A 727 1.07 -41.82 32.85
C VAL A 727 1.67 -40.44 33.16
N GLY A 728 2.50 -40.32 34.20
CA GLY A 728 3.23 -39.09 34.51
C GLY A 728 4.21 -38.69 33.41
N VAL A 729 4.87 -39.66 32.78
CA VAL A 729 5.77 -39.43 31.64
C VAL A 729 4.97 -38.99 30.40
N VAL A 730 3.85 -39.64 30.09
CA VAL A 730 2.94 -39.22 29.00
C VAL A 730 2.47 -37.77 29.19
N GLN A 731 2.13 -37.38 30.43
CA GLN A 731 1.73 -36.01 30.75
C GLN A 731 2.88 -35.01 30.60
N ARG A 732 4.11 -35.40 30.99
CA ARG A 732 5.31 -34.57 30.80
C ARG A 732 5.57 -34.27 29.31
N PHE A 733 5.27 -35.22 28.43
CA PHE A 733 5.42 -35.09 26.98
C PHE A 733 4.10 -34.79 26.26
N ALA A 734 3.16 -34.10 26.91
CA ALA A 734 1.84 -33.83 26.34
C ALA A 734 1.83 -32.89 25.12
N ALA A 735 2.92 -32.16 24.89
CA ALA A 735 3.12 -31.32 23.71
C ALA A 735 3.90 -32.05 22.59
N ASP A 736 4.38 -33.27 22.82
CA ASP A 736 5.19 -34.01 21.85
C ASP A 736 4.32 -34.79 20.86
N ARG A 737 4.59 -34.60 19.57
CA ARG A 737 3.85 -35.23 18.46
C ARG A 737 3.96 -36.76 18.47
N SER A 738 5.13 -37.30 18.80
CA SER A 738 5.39 -38.74 18.78
C SER A 738 4.59 -39.42 19.89
N MET A 739 4.51 -38.78 21.07
CA MET A 739 3.66 -39.22 22.17
C MET A 739 2.17 -39.21 21.79
N ILE A 740 1.67 -38.13 21.20
CA ILE A 740 0.26 -38.04 20.80
C ILE A 740 -0.06 -39.09 19.71
N ASN A 741 0.83 -39.30 18.74
CA ASN A 741 0.67 -40.33 17.72
C ASN A 741 0.67 -41.75 18.32
N ALA A 742 1.61 -42.05 19.22
CA ALA A 742 1.64 -43.33 19.94
C ALA A 742 0.35 -43.60 20.73
N MET A 743 -0.17 -42.56 21.42
CA MET A 743 -1.45 -42.66 22.12
C MET A 743 -2.64 -42.87 21.16
N LEU A 744 -2.60 -42.26 19.97
CA LEU A 744 -3.60 -42.44 18.92
C LEU A 744 -3.60 -43.86 18.34
N GLU A 745 -2.42 -44.46 18.18
CA GLU A 745 -2.27 -45.85 17.72
C GLU A 745 -2.80 -46.88 18.73
N LEU A 746 -2.72 -46.57 20.03
CA LEU A 746 -3.21 -47.44 21.10
C LEU A 746 -4.73 -47.37 21.33
N VAL A 747 -5.44 -46.43 20.70
CA VAL A 747 -6.90 -46.25 20.86
C VAL A 747 -7.73 -47.52 20.63
N PRO A 748 -7.49 -48.35 19.59
CA PRO A 748 -8.29 -49.55 19.34
C PRO A 748 -8.26 -50.54 20.50
N VAL A 749 -7.18 -50.52 21.27
CA VAL A 749 -6.90 -51.49 22.33
C VAL A 749 -6.85 -50.89 23.73
N MET A 750 -7.12 -49.59 23.85
CA MET A 750 -7.16 -48.87 25.11
C MET A 750 -8.38 -49.34 25.95
N PRO A 751 -8.19 -49.67 27.23
CA PRO A 751 -9.29 -50.09 28.09
C PRO A 751 -10.18 -48.88 28.41
N ALA A 752 -11.50 -49.06 28.29
CA ALA A 752 -12.48 -48.03 28.58
C ALA A 752 -12.64 -47.86 30.10
N THR A 753 -11.72 -47.11 30.71
CA THR A 753 -11.67 -46.84 32.15
C THR A 753 -11.67 -45.35 32.44
N ASN A 754 -12.05 -44.97 33.67
CA ASN A 754 -12.00 -43.57 34.11
C ASN A 754 -10.55 -43.04 34.08
N ASP A 755 -9.56 -43.86 34.43
CA ASP A 755 -8.15 -43.48 34.45
C ASP A 755 -7.62 -43.16 33.05
N SER A 756 -7.94 -44.02 32.06
CA SER A 756 -7.59 -43.76 30.66
C SER A 756 -8.29 -42.51 30.14
N THR A 757 -9.56 -42.29 30.52
CA THR A 757 -10.31 -41.09 30.14
C THR A 757 -9.65 -39.83 30.70
N GLN A 758 -9.31 -39.81 32.00
CA GLN A 758 -8.65 -38.67 32.63
C GLN A 758 -7.26 -38.40 32.07
N MET A 759 -6.49 -39.46 31.75
CA MET A 759 -5.17 -39.32 31.12
C MET A 759 -5.28 -38.60 29.78
N ILE A 760 -6.22 -39.00 28.91
CA ILE A 760 -6.41 -38.33 27.60
C ILE A 760 -6.94 -36.91 27.77
N GLN A 761 -7.91 -36.68 28.68
CA GLN A 761 -8.42 -35.34 28.95
C GLN A 761 -7.29 -34.37 29.38
N ARG A 762 -6.33 -34.84 30.18
CA ARG A 762 -5.15 -34.04 30.56
C ARG A 762 -4.17 -33.84 29.39
N LEU A 763 -3.99 -34.86 28.55
CA LEU A 763 -3.12 -34.81 27.38
C LEU A 763 -3.62 -33.81 26.33
N THR A 764 -4.94 -33.71 26.15
CA THR A 764 -5.56 -32.93 25.07
C THR A 764 -6.19 -31.63 25.56
N GLY A 765 -6.47 -31.49 26.85
CA GLY A 765 -7.17 -30.36 27.45
C GLY A 765 -8.69 -30.33 27.18
N GLN A 766 -9.24 -31.34 26.52
CA GLN A 766 -10.67 -31.43 26.21
C GLN A 766 -11.38 -32.43 27.12
N THR A 767 -12.67 -32.22 27.38
CA THR A 767 -13.51 -33.17 28.11
C THR A 767 -13.95 -34.32 27.19
N LEU A 768 -14.02 -35.52 27.76
CA LEU A 768 -14.44 -36.75 27.07
C LEU A 768 -15.69 -37.33 27.74
N PRO A 769 -16.57 -38.02 26.98
CA PRO A 769 -17.74 -38.72 27.52
C PRO A 769 -17.34 -39.83 28.51
N GLY A 770 -18.29 -40.37 29.26
CA GLY A 770 -18.02 -41.46 30.20
C GLY A 770 -17.56 -42.74 29.49
N PRO A 771 -16.69 -43.58 30.11
CA PRO A 771 -16.13 -44.78 29.46
C PRO A 771 -17.14 -45.86 29.11
N ARG A 772 -18.37 -45.80 29.66
CA ARG A 772 -19.48 -46.71 29.34
C ARG A 772 -20.29 -46.26 28.13
N GLU A 773 -20.05 -45.06 27.60
CA GLU A 773 -20.80 -44.52 26.48
C GLU A 773 -20.28 -45.07 25.15
N PRO A 774 -21.17 -45.44 24.20
CA PRO A 774 -20.76 -45.95 22.88
C PRO A 774 -19.91 -44.94 22.07
N SER A 775 -20.07 -43.65 22.33
CA SER A 775 -19.33 -42.54 21.71
C SER A 775 -17.90 -42.37 22.22
N TRP A 776 -17.50 -43.08 23.29
CA TRP A 776 -16.21 -42.87 23.95
C TRP A 776 -15.02 -43.05 23.02
N ARG A 777 -14.96 -44.15 22.25
CA ARG A 777 -13.83 -44.41 21.33
C ARG A 777 -13.77 -43.44 20.15
N PRO A 778 -14.87 -43.17 19.41
CA PRO A 778 -14.88 -42.16 18.35
C PRO A 778 -14.42 -40.78 18.84
N GLU A 779 -14.89 -40.35 20.00
CA GLU A 779 -14.58 -39.03 20.55
C GLU A 779 -13.12 -38.95 21.02
N LEU A 780 -12.63 -39.98 21.69
CA LEU A 780 -11.22 -40.08 22.09
C LEU A 780 -10.29 -39.97 20.88
N ARG A 781 -10.61 -40.66 19.77
CA ARG A 781 -9.86 -40.57 18.51
C ARG A 781 -9.93 -39.16 17.92
N ARG A 782 -11.13 -38.55 17.88
CA ARG A 782 -11.34 -37.19 17.36
C ARG A 782 -10.44 -36.19 18.08
N VAL A 783 -10.46 -36.21 19.40
CA VAL A 783 -9.72 -35.27 20.25
C VAL A 783 -8.20 -35.47 20.13
N LEU A 784 -7.71 -36.71 20.06
CA LEU A 784 -6.29 -36.97 19.84
C LEU A 784 -5.83 -36.54 18.45
N VAL A 785 -6.64 -36.76 17.41
CA VAL A 785 -6.35 -36.27 16.04
C VAL A 785 -6.35 -34.74 16.00
N GLU A 786 -7.33 -34.09 16.63
CA GLU A 786 -7.39 -32.63 16.72
C GLU A 786 -6.15 -32.06 17.44
N ARG A 787 -5.76 -32.67 18.56
CA ARG A 787 -4.55 -32.29 19.29
C ARG A 787 -3.28 -32.51 18.47
N LEU A 788 -3.18 -33.63 17.75
CA LEU A 788 -2.06 -33.93 16.86
C LEU A 788 -1.97 -32.90 15.73
N ILE A 789 -3.09 -32.57 15.09
CA ILE A 789 -3.16 -31.53 14.05
C ILE A 789 -2.72 -30.18 14.61
N LEU A 790 -3.18 -29.80 15.80
CA LEU A 790 -2.81 -28.55 16.46
C LEU A 790 -1.30 -28.49 16.76
N VAL A 791 -0.74 -29.58 17.29
CA VAL A 791 0.71 -29.67 17.58
C VAL A 791 1.52 -29.67 16.28
N ILE A 792 1.08 -30.37 15.24
CA ILE A 792 1.74 -30.37 13.92
C ILE A 792 1.68 -28.98 13.28
N ALA A 793 0.53 -28.29 13.36
CA ALA A 793 0.38 -26.92 12.86
C ALA A 793 1.32 -25.96 13.59
N GLY A 794 1.52 -26.14 14.90
CA GLY A 794 2.44 -25.34 15.72
C GLY A 794 3.93 -25.69 15.60
N SER A 795 4.30 -26.86 15.05
CA SER A 795 5.69 -27.37 15.04
C SER A 795 6.30 -27.59 13.65
N GLY A 796 5.62 -27.12 12.58
CA GLY A 796 6.13 -27.15 11.20
C GLY A 796 6.45 -25.76 10.62
N GLU A 797 6.70 -25.68 9.31
CA GLU A 797 6.85 -24.41 8.55
C GLU A 797 5.73 -23.39 8.81
N GLN A 798 4.55 -23.86 9.22
CA GLN A 798 3.38 -23.04 9.56
C GLN A 798 3.46 -22.41 10.97
N GLY A 799 4.16 -23.03 11.92
CA GLY A 799 4.34 -22.48 13.28
C GLY A 799 5.20 -21.21 13.30
N VAL A 800 6.01 -21.00 12.26
CA VAL A 800 6.81 -19.78 12.06
C VAL A 800 5.95 -18.61 11.60
N ALA A 801 4.77 -18.87 11.03
CA ALA A 801 3.92 -17.82 10.47
C ALA A 801 3.38 -16.88 11.56
N ASP A 802 3.07 -17.39 12.75
CA ASP A 802 2.52 -16.58 13.85
C ASP A 802 3.57 -15.57 14.39
N PRO A 803 4.81 -15.98 14.77
CA PRO A 803 5.85 -15.03 15.16
C PRO A 803 6.20 -14.02 14.05
N LEU A 804 6.23 -14.43 12.79
CA LEU A 804 6.51 -13.52 11.67
C LEU A 804 5.37 -12.51 11.45
N SER A 805 4.13 -12.95 11.64
CA SER A 805 2.96 -12.06 11.57
C SER A 805 2.96 -11.05 12.71
N GLU A 806 3.38 -11.45 13.91
CA GLU A 806 3.57 -10.56 15.06
C GLU A 806 4.66 -9.50 14.78
N VAL A 807 5.78 -9.89 14.14
CA VAL A 807 6.83 -8.94 13.72
C VAL A 807 6.28 -7.89 12.73
N ILE A 808 5.49 -8.31 11.75
CA ILE A 808 4.86 -7.38 10.80
C ILE A 808 3.87 -6.45 11.52
N ALA A 809 3.04 -6.99 12.42
CA ALA A 809 2.10 -6.21 13.21
C ALA A 809 2.80 -5.12 14.05
N HIS A 810 3.90 -5.48 14.72
CA HIS A 810 4.72 -4.53 15.48
C HIS A 810 5.34 -3.46 14.59
N ALA A 811 5.91 -3.83 13.44
CA ALA A 811 6.49 -2.88 12.50
C ALA A 811 5.45 -1.88 11.98
N TYR A 812 4.23 -2.34 11.71
CA TYR A 812 3.12 -1.50 11.26
C TYR A 812 2.64 -0.56 12.36
N LEU A 813 2.54 -1.04 13.60
CA LEU A 813 2.19 -0.23 14.76
C LEU A 813 3.26 0.83 15.07
N ALA A 814 4.54 0.47 14.95
CA ALA A 814 5.64 1.43 15.12
C ALA A 814 5.58 2.52 14.04
N SER A 815 5.36 2.13 12.78
CA SER A 815 5.19 3.05 11.66
C SER A 815 3.97 3.97 11.82
N SER A 816 2.86 3.44 12.35
CA SER A 816 1.64 4.22 12.54
C SER A 816 1.80 5.26 13.67
N ARG A 817 2.63 4.97 14.67
CA ARG A 817 2.89 5.83 15.83
C ARG A 817 4.05 6.81 15.68
N ALA A 818 4.92 6.64 14.69
CA ALA A 818 6.08 7.51 14.48
C ALA A 818 5.67 8.99 14.51
N GLY A 819 6.36 9.85 15.26
CA GLY A 819 6.03 11.28 15.41
C GLY A 819 4.89 11.62 16.38
N SER A 820 4.22 10.62 16.96
CA SER A 820 3.31 10.85 18.08
C SER A 820 4.15 11.08 19.34
N VAL A 821 4.37 12.35 19.71
CA VAL A 821 5.05 12.78 20.94
C VAL A 821 4.22 12.48 22.20
N ALA A 822 3.29 11.52 22.14
CA ALA A 822 2.63 11.01 23.34
C ALA A 822 3.70 10.28 24.15
N LYS A 823 4.34 11.03 25.06
CA LYS A 823 5.17 10.61 26.20
C LYS A 823 5.44 9.11 26.14
N ALA A 824 6.41 8.73 25.31
CA ALA A 824 6.91 7.38 25.36
C ALA A 824 7.50 7.25 26.77
N ASP A 825 6.78 6.58 27.67
CA ASP A 825 7.48 5.69 28.58
C ASP A 825 8.46 4.94 27.69
N PRO A 826 9.76 4.92 28.03
CA PRO A 826 10.73 4.18 27.25
C PRO A 826 10.09 2.82 27.04
N ILE A 827 9.89 2.44 25.78
CA ILE A 827 9.55 1.07 25.45
C ILE A 827 10.77 0.30 25.94
N THR A 828 10.74 -0.10 27.22
CA THR A 828 11.41 -1.29 27.68
C THR A 828 10.92 -2.34 26.73
N ASP A 829 11.81 -2.69 25.82
CA ASP A 829 11.69 -3.83 24.96
C ASP A 829 11.13 -4.98 25.82
N PRO A 830 10.01 -5.64 25.45
CA PRO A 830 9.48 -6.79 26.20
C PRO A 830 10.46 -7.97 26.29
N LEU A 831 11.66 -7.80 25.74
CA LEU A 831 12.70 -8.80 25.54
C LEU A 831 13.85 -8.69 26.53
N ASP A 832 13.91 -7.65 27.37
CA ASP A 832 14.94 -7.53 28.43
C ASP A 832 14.45 -8.11 29.77
N HIS A 833 14.12 -9.41 29.78
CA HIS A 833 13.74 -10.13 31.00
C HIS A 833 14.62 -11.36 31.22
N GLY A 834 15.75 -11.12 31.89
CA GLY A 834 16.49 -12.14 32.63
C GLY A 834 15.82 -12.59 33.94
N ASP A 835 14.73 -11.96 34.39
CA ASP A 835 14.07 -12.29 35.66
C ASP A 835 12.61 -12.74 35.48
N ALA A 836 12.42 -14.05 35.52
CA ALA A 836 11.13 -14.72 35.50
C ALA A 836 10.43 -14.63 36.87
N ALA A 837 9.68 -13.56 37.16
CA ALA A 837 8.77 -13.57 38.32
C ALA A 837 7.55 -12.63 38.30
N THR A 838 7.40 -11.68 37.38
CA THR A 838 6.23 -10.77 37.40
C THR A 838 5.68 -10.51 36.01
N SER A 839 4.95 -11.47 35.46
CA SER A 839 4.20 -11.35 34.21
C SER A 839 2.70 -11.31 34.49
N ALA A 840 2.12 -10.10 34.45
CA ALA A 840 0.67 -9.88 34.38
C ALA A 840 0.35 -8.44 33.93
N ALA A 841 0.73 -8.07 32.71
CA ALA A 841 0.06 -7.10 31.82
C ALA A 841 0.98 -6.66 30.66
N ASN A 842 1.37 -7.57 29.78
CA ASN A 842 1.83 -7.14 28.45
C ASN A 842 0.59 -6.61 27.70
N PRO A 843 0.58 -5.36 27.20
CA PRO A 843 -0.51 -4.91 26.34
C PRO A 843 -0.49 -5.78 25.09
N MET A 844 -1.49 -6.66 24.98
CA MET A 844 -1.64 -7.63 23.89
C MET A 844 -1.55 -6.88 22.54
N THR A 845 -0.51 -7.16 21.75
CA THR A 845 -0.33 -6.55 20.42
C THR A 845 -1.61 -6.77 19.60
N PRO A 846 -2.20 -5.72 19.00
CA PRO A 846 -3.37 -5.89 18.19
C PRO A 846 -3.11 -6.87 17.03
N PRO A 847 -4.15 -7.55 16.51
CA PRO A 847 -4.02 -8.36 15.30
C PRO A 847 -3.42 -7.57 14.13
N ALA A 848 -2.68 -8.24 13.25
CA ALA A 848 -1.97 -7.59 12.13
C ALA A 848 -2.89 -6.76 11.23
N ASP A 849 -4.15 -7.19 11.01
CA ASP A 849 -5.12 -6.43 10.21
C ASP A 849 -5.53 -5.10 10.86
N GLU A 850 -5.57 -5.04 12.19
CA GLU A 850 -5.80 -3.79 12.93
C GLU A 850 -4.60 -2.85 12.82
N CYS A 851 -3.38 -3.38 12.98
CA CYS A 851 -2.15 -2.61 12.80
C CYS A 851 -2.03 -2.04 11.37
N ALA A 852 -2.38 -2.83 10.35
CA ALA A 852 -2.43 -2.37 8.95
C ALA A 852 -3.48 -1.27 8.74
N ARG A 853 -4.65 -1.39 9.36
CA ARG A 853 -5.68 -0.34 9.29
C ARG A 853 -5.21 0.96 9.91
N GLN A 854 -4.48 0.91 11.03
CA GLN A 854 -3.91 2.09 11.68
C GLN A 854 -2.82 2.75 10.83
N LEU A 855 -1.88 1.97 10.29
CA LEU A 855 -0.86 2.50 9.38
C LEU A 855 -1.48 3.12 8.13
N ARG A 856 -2.49 2.47 7.56
CA ARG A 856 -3.25 2.99 6.43
C ARG A 856 -3.98 4.29 6.78
N ALA A 857 -4.61 4.39 7.95
CA ALA A 857 -5.30 5.60 8.39
C ALA A 857 -4.33 6.80 8.50
N ARG A 858 -3.10 6.56 8.94
CA ARG A 858 -2.03 7.57 8.93
C ARG A 858 -1.71 8.05 7.51
N TRP A 859 -1.56 7.14 6.56
CA TRP A 859 -1.33 7.50 5.16
C TRP A 859 -2.54 8.21 4.53
N GLU A 860 -3.75 7.86 4.95
CA GLU A 860 -4.97 8.56 4.56
C GLU A 860 -4.97 10.01 5.09
N GLN A 861 -4.54 10.22 6.34
CA GLN A 861 -4.34 11.57 6.89
C GLN A 861 -3.27 12.36 6.13
N ALA A 862 -2.15 11.72 5.77
CA ALA A 862 -1.12 12.34 4.95
C ALA A 862 -1.63 12.68 3.53
N SER A 863 -2.46 11.82 2.94
CA SER A 863 -3.09 12.10 1.64
C SER A 863 -4.10 13.26 1.70
N ALA A 864 -4.75 13.46 2.84
CA ALA A 864 -5.70 14.55 3.04
C ALA A 864 -5.02 15.92 3.21
N SER A 865 -3.77 15.93 3.67
CA SER A 865 -2.94 17.15 3.74
C SER A 865 -2.06 17.36 2.49
N ALA A 866 -1.98 16.37 1.60
CA ALA A 866 -1.29 16.49 0.33
C ALA A 866 -2.10 17.36 -0.66
N VAL A 867 -1.42 18.25 -1.37
CA VAL A 867 -2.02 19.03 -2.46
C VAL A 867 -1.82 18.22 -3.75
N PRO A 868 -2.89 17.79 -4.43
CA PRO A 868 -2.76 16.99 -5.64
C PRO A 868 -2.10 17.81 -6.76
N GLY A 869 -1.04 17.28 -7.36
CA GLY A 869 -0.30 17.90 -8.46
C GLY A 869 -0.87 17.59 -9.85
N GLY A 870 -1.85 16.68 -9.95
CA GLY A 870 -2.47 16.24 -11.19
C GLY A 870 -1.66 15.23 -12.00
N ARG A 871 -0.49 14.80 -11.48
CA ARG A 871 0.33 13.71 -12.04
C ARG A 871 0.06 12.36 -11.36
N GLU A 872 -0.78 12.35 -10.34
CA GLU A 872 -1.17 11.11 -9.67
C GLU A 872 -1.94 10.21 -10.64
N ALA A 873 -1.55 8.93 -10.69
CA ALA A 873 -2.21 7.96 -11.57
C ALA A 873 -3.66 7.67 -11.15
N ILE A 874 -3.97 7.81 -9.86
CA ILE A 874 -5.27 7.49 -9.26
C ILE A 874 -5.61 8.58 -8.24
N SER A 875 -6.85 9.07 -8.22
CA SER A 875 -7.29 10.09 -7.25
C SER A 875 -7.54 9.52 -5.86
N ALA A 876 -7.46 10.36 -4.83
CA ALA A 876 -7.79 9.95 -3.46
C ALA A 876 -9.23 9.40 -3.34
N ALA A 877 -10.19 9.95 -4.09
CA ALA A 877 -11.55 9.45 -4.16
C ALA A 877 -11.63 8.04 -4.79
N GLN A 878 -10.87 7.79 -5.86
CA GLN A 878 -10.80 6.45 -6.45
C GLN A 878 -10.15 5.44 -5.51
N LEU A 879 -9.14 5.86 -4.73
CA LEU A 879 -8.51 5.01 -3.70
C LEU A 879 -9.50 4.61 -2.60
N SER A 880 -10.38 5.51 -2.17
CA SER A 880 -11.40 5.18 -1.17
C SER A 880 -12.44 4.18 -1.70
N VAL A 881 -12.88 4.34 -2.95
CA VAL A 881 -13.80 3.40 -3.62
C VAL A 881 -13.16 2.03 -3.80
N ARG A 882 -11.91 1.97 -4.29
CA ARG A 882 -11.16 0.72 -4.44
C ARG A 882 -10.95 0.01 -3.12
N ARG A 883 -10.69 0.75 -2.03
CA ARG A 883 -10.65 0.17 -0.69
C ARG A 883 -11.98 -0.46 -0.35
N ALA A 884 -13.07 0.31 -0.40
CA ALA A 884 -14.38 -0.15 0.04
C ALA A 884 -14.77 -1.47 -0.66
N ALA A 885 -14.50 -1.56 -1.97
CA ALA A 885 -14.68 -2.78 -2.76
C ALA A 885 -13.80 -3.93 -2.24
N ARG A 886 -12.49 -3.71 -2.04
CA ARG A 886 -11.57 -4.75 -1.54
C ARG A 886 -11.90 -5.23 -0.13
N THR A 887 -12.21 -4.31 0.79
CA THR A 887 -12.57 -4.65 2.17
C THR A 887 -13.92 -5.34 2.26
N GLY A 888 -14.88 -5.00 1.38
CA GLY A 888 -16.18 -5.67 1.31
C GLY A 888 -16.11 -7.13 0.85
N LEU A 889 -15.07 -7.49 0.09
CA LEU A 889 -14.82 -8.86 -0.37
C LEU A 889 -13.98 -9.70 0.60
N ALA A 890 -13.29 -9.04 1.55
CA ALA A 890 -12.42 -9.72 2.50
C ALA A 890 -13.23 -10.39 3.61
N SER A 891 -13.16 -11.72 3.70
CA SER A 891 -13.93 -12.53 4.66
C SER A 891 -13.11 -13.00 5.86
N GLY A 892 -11.76 -13.03 5.74
CA GLY A 892 -10.84 -13.45 6.82
C GLY A 892 -9.87 -12.36 7.28
N PRO A 893 -9.22 -12.50 8.45
CA PRO A 893 -8.21 -11.56 8.95
C PRO A 893 -7.04 -11.34 7.98
N ILE A 894 -6.51 -12.41 7.39
CA ILE A 894 -5.41 -12.33 6.42
C ILE A 894 -5.82 -11.55 5.15
N GLN A 895 -7.05 -11.75 4.68
CA GLN A 895 -7.56 -11.02 3.50
C GLN A 895 -7.80 -9.54 3.83
N ARG A 896 -8.31 -9.24 5.02
CA ARG A 896 -8.49 -7.85 5.49
C ARG A 896 -7.13 -7.17 5.65
N PHE A 897 -6.17 -7.86 6.25
CA PHE A 897 -4.79 -7.40 6.36
C PHE A 897 -4.21 -7.07 4.97
N HIS A 898 -4.25 -8.01 4.04
CA HIS A 898 -3.71 -7.80 2.69
C HIS A 898 -4.48 -6.71 1.92
N ALA A 899 -5.79 -6.62 2.07
CA ALA A 899 -6.59 -5.55 1.48
C ALA A 899 -6.13 -4.17 1.98
N GLU A 900 -5.82 -4.04 3.27
CA GLU A 900 -5.26 -2.80 3.81
C GLU A 900 -3.82 -2.55 3.37
N GLN A 901 -2.96 -3.59 3.26
CA GLN A 901 -1.59 -3.46 2.71
C GLN A 901 -1.57 -2.85 1.30
N ILE A 902 -2.43 -3.35 0.40
CA ILE A 902 -2.53 -2.77 -0.95
C ILE A 902 -3.05 -1.33 -0.89
N GLY A 903 -3.93 -1.02 0.07
CA GLY A 903 -4.35 0.36 0.33
C GLY A 903 -3.18 1.26 0.76
N ILE A 904 -2.26 0.75 1.58
CA ILE A 904 -1.04 1.46 1.99
C ILE A 904 -0.14 1.74 0.78
N VAL A 905 0.11 0.73 -0.07
CA VAL A 905 0.93 0.89 -1.29
C VAL A 905 0.36 1.98 -2.20
N GLU A 906 -0.94 1.95 -2.48
CA GLU A 906 -1.58 2.94 -3.35
C GLU A 906 -1.59 4.35 -2.71
N LEU A 907 -1.85 4.48 -1.41
CA LEU A 907 -1.83 5.77 -0.70
C LEU A 907 -0.41 6.35 -0.61
N MET A 908 0.61 5.51 -0.35
CA MET A 908 2.00 5.94 -0.34
C MET A 908 2.41 6.49 -1.70
N ALA A 909 2.09 5.78 -2.78
CA ALA A 909 2.38 6.24 -4.14
C ALA A 909 1.68 7.57 -4.47
N TYR A 910 0.42 7.72 -4.06
CA TYR A 910 -0.32 8.97 -4.19
C TYR A 910 0.38 10.11 -3.44
N VAL A 911 0.70 9.93 -2.16
CA VAL A 911 1.36 10.97 -1.35
C VAL A 911 2.73 11.32 -1.95
N ILE A 912 3.51 10.34 -2.39
CA ILE A 912 4.82 10.59 -3.03
C ILE A 912 4.65 11.36 -4.33
N ALA A 913 3.67 11.01 -5.17
CA ALA A 913 3.39 11.71 -6.43
C ALA A 913 2.92 13.16 -6.20
N SER A 914 2.13 13.41 -5.14
CA SER A 914 1.70 14.75 -4.76
C SER A 914 2.83 15.59 -4.16
N GLU A 915 3.75 14.98 -3.41
CA GLU A 915 4.90 15.67 -2.82
C GLU A 915 6.06 15.88 -3.80
N GLN A 916 6.27 14.94 -4.73
CA GLN A 916 7.39 14.90 -5.67
C GLN A 916 6.86 14.54 -7.07
N PRO A 917 6.25 15.50 -7.79
CA PRO A 917 5.60 15.23 -9.07
C PRO A 917 6.54 14.70 -10.16
N SER A 918 7.84 14.98 -10.04
CA SER A 918 8.90 14.44 -10.89
C SER A 918 9.01 12.91 -10.80
N ARG A 919 8.60 12.30 -9.68
CA ARG A 919 8.64 10.85 -9.41
C ARG A 919 7.29 10.15 -9.58
N ALA A 920 6.24 10.86 -9.98
CA ALA A 920 4.90 10.31 -10.10
C ALA A 920 4.80 9.11 -11.06
N MET A 921 5.55 9.14 -12.17
CA MET A 921 5.60 8.04 -13.13
C MET A 921 6.23 6.78 -12.52
N GLN A 922 7.37 6.92 -11.86
CA GLN A 922 8.06 5.82 -11.17
C GLN A 922 7.19 5.23 -10.03
N ALA A 923 6.50 6.07 -9.27
CA ALA A 923 5.55 5.61 -8.25
C ALA A 923 4.41 4.79 -8.87
N SER A 924 3.85 5.25 -10.00
CA SER A 924 2.81 4.52 -10.73
C SER A 924 3.31 3.19 -11.29
N GLU A 925 4.54 3.13 -11.80
CA GLU A 925 5.17 1.90 -12.28
C GLU A 925 5.34 0.87 -11.15
N ILE A 926 5.78 1.30 -9.96
CA ILE A 926 5.89 0.43 -8.78
C ILE A 926 4.52 -0.16 -8.41
N VAL A 927 3.46 0.66 -8.33
CA VAL A 927 2.10 0.20 -8.02
C VAL A 927 1.58 -0.77 -9.08
N THR A 928 1.80 -0.47 -10.36
CA THR A 928 1.37 -1.31 -11.49
C THR A 928 2.08 -2.66 -11.46
N ALA A 929 3.41 -2.65 -11.28
CA ALA A 929 4.21 -3.86 -11.16
C ALA A 929 3.78 -4.71 -9.94
N ALA A 930 3.47 -4.08 -8.81
CA ALA A 930 2.96 -4.77 -7.63
C ALA A 930 1.60 -5.43 -7.90
N HIS A 931 0.67 -4.73 -8.56
CA HIS A 931 -0.61 -5.31 -8.96
C HIS A 931 -0.45 -6.48 -9.95
N ASP A 932 0.47 -6.37 -10.90
CA ASP A 932 0.74 -7.41 -11.90
C ASP A 932 1.39 -8.66 -11.30
N LYS A 933 2.36 -8.47 -10.40
CA LYS A 933 2.97 -9.57 -9.65
C LYS A 933 1.92 -10.24 -8.77
N ARG A 934 1.09 -9.46 -8.07
CA ARG A 934 0.03 -9.98 -7.19
C ARG A 934 -1.00 -10.84 -7.94
N ARG A 935 -1.42 -10.41 -9.14
CA ARG A 935 -2.34 -11.20 -10.00
C ARG A 935 -1.76 -12.53 -10.45
N ARG A 936 -0.43 -12.64 -10.48
CA ARG A 936 0.33 -13.84 -10.86
C ARG A 936 0.75 -14.68 -9.65
N ALA A 937 0.60 -14.17 -8.43
CA ALA A 937 1.00 -14.87 -7.22
C ALA A 937 0.11 -16.10 -6.98
N ASN A 938 0.74 -17.23 -6.67
CA ASN A 938 0.06 -18.51 -6.42
C ASN A 938 -0.31 -18.67 -4.94
N HIS A 939 0.24 -17.82 -4.05
CA HIS A 939 0.00 -17.91 -2.62
C HIS A 939 -0.20 -16.54 -1.96
N ILE A 940 -1.02 -16.46 -0.92
CA ILE A 940 -1.29 -15.20 -0.19
C ILE A 940 -0.03 -14.61 0.45
N LEU A 941 0.88 -15.45 0.96
CA LEU A 941 2.16 -14.99 1.55
C LEU A 941 3.08 -14.36 0.50
N GLU A 942 3.03 -14.82 -0.75
CA GLU A 942 3.72 -14.14 -1.86
C GLU A 942 3.07 -12.78 -2.16
N GLN A 943 1.74 -12.67 -2.07
CA GLN A 943 1.07 -11.37 -2.22
C GLN A 943 1.44 -10.38 -1.09
N VAL A 944 1.60 -10.87 0.14
CA VAL A 944 2.08 -10.08 1.29
C VAL A 944 3.51 -9.59 1.04
N GLU A 945 4.40 -10.48 0.61
CA GLU A 945 5.77 -10.12 0.23
C GLU A 945 5.81 -9.06 -0.89
N ILE A 946 5.03 -9.25 -1.96
CA ILE A 946 4.95 -8.29 -3.07
C ILE A 946 4.50 -6.90 -2.59
N ALA A 947 3.57 -6.83 -1.62
CA ALA A 947 3.13 -5.57 -1.05
C ALA A 947 4.25 -4.91 -0.23
N GLU A 948 4.98 -5.65 0.61
CA GLU A 948 6.11 -5.13 1.37
C GLU A 948 7.28 -4.69 0.47
N GLU A 949 7.56 -5.41 -0.62
CA GLU A 949 8.53 -4.98 -1.64
C GLU A 949 8.13 -3.62 -2.22
N ALA A 950 6.85 -3.45 -2.55
CA ALA A 950 6.35 -2.19 -3.11
C ALA A 950 6.44 -1.04 -2.10
N ILE A 951 6.10 -1.28 -0.82
CA ILE A 951 6.26 -0.29 0.26
C ILE A 951 7.73 0.13 0.40
N ALA A 952 8.65 -0.82 0.42
CA ALA A 952 10.08 -0.54 0.53
C ALA A 952 10.63 0.23 -0.69
N ARG A 953 10.21 -0.14 -1.90
CA ARG A 953 10.56 0.58 -3.15
C ARG A 953 10.01 2.00 -3.16
N LEU A 954 8.80 2.22 -2.64
CA LEU A 954 8.21 3.56 -2.50
C LEU A 954 8.98 4.40 -1.47
N TRP A 955 9.49 3.80 -0.39
CA TRP A 955 10.38 4.51 0.54
C TRP A 955 11.72 4.92 -0.11
N LEU A 956 12.36 4.01 -0.86
CA LEU A 956 13.57 4.34 -1.64
C LEU A 956 13.29 5.52 -2.58
N LEU A 957 12.19 5.43 -3.34
CA LEU A 957 11.76 6.47 -4.25
C LEU A 957 11.53 7.80 -3.52
N ARG A 958 10.91 7.79 -2.35
CA ARG A 958 10.63 9.01 -1.58
C ARG A 958 11.90 9.69 -1.06
N PHE A 959 12.89 8.91 -0.62
CA PHE A 959 14.18 9.42 -0.17
C PHE A 959 15.12 9.82 -1.31
N GLY A 960 14.78 9.47 -2.55
CA GLY A 960 15.61 9.78 -3.72
C GLY A 960 16.74 8.81 -3.98
N GLU A 961 16.62 7.62 -3.40
CA GLU A 961 17.51 6.51 -3.64
C GLU A 961 17.10 5.77 -4.91
N ALA A 962 18.08 5.16 -5.58
CA ALA A 962 17.82 4.35 -6.77
C ALA A 962 16.91 3.15 -6.41
N VAL A 963 15.83 2.99 -7.18
CA VAL A 963 14.88 1.89 -7.05
C VAL A 963 15.33 0.72 -7.93
N PRO A 964 15.52 -0.50 -7.38
CA PRO A 964 15.95 -1.68 -8.14
C PRO A 964 14.82 -2.40 -8.90
#